data_AF-A0A936C1P8-F1
#
_entry.id   AF-A0A936C1P8-F1
#
_cell.length_a   1.000
_cell.length_b   1.000
_cell.length_c   1.000
_cell.angle_alpha   90.00
_cell.angle_beta   90.00
_cell.angle_gamma   90.00
#
_symmetry.space_group_name_H-M   'P 1'
#
loop_
_entity.id
_entity.type
_entity.pdbx_description
1 polymer ?
#
loop_
_entity_poly.entity_id
_entity_poly.type
_entity_poly.pdbx_seq_one_letter_code
_entity_poly.pdbx_strand_id
1 'polypeptide(L)'
;MFSSPRSHAVVCRFDQGHKRPLAYAFGLLLALFLGACGDPPAPSGYDASTGQTDAKAPDGSGLDDAGADAANGHDGAPDGHVNDEDAGTDGSSADGSSSDDGSVGDSSSTDSSSGDAGSGDTGSGDTGSGDTGSGDAVSSDAASTGDAGPDNGDAGSGHGDAGSQFRDQDSDGISDRDEGDGSIDTDGDGVPDSLDSDSDDDGISDREEAGDISITSRPVDTDFDGVPDFRDLDADGDSIADAEEGTADLDQDGIPNFQDIDSDGDGILDRDEAGDADPASEAVDTDNDGQPDFIDLDSDGDTIADAIEGTRDGDGDDVPDFRDDDSDQDGHLDRDEVTDTDLSTRPDDTDGDGIFDFRDLDSDGDGLRDADELGCPGSTDAHRADSDGDGFQDTAEIAFGSSPCSAASGIVGFYFVLPPLGPVEDAPLVFEDTDIDRADLAINIDTTSSMRDEIANLQASLSNVIVPGVTTSVPDAAFSVTSFEDYPVVPFGNPSYSDRPFEIQTRVTTDVTRAQAAVDALEAVSASGGNIPESGLEALYQIATGAGTSWPGGQTPAFDPAVGLVPGVADGTIGGVGFRSDSLPIVVHITDALSHEGREYQSADPSITAASVENVKTALFDIGARVITIANARLPRSLTDGDIDSIFQSQCTRGTEHFFGRIEDPVGHDIDWFRLDGNNLSGRRLVIETFAARLGSALDSLIVVVDQNGEVQAGGSQVDDILNYHIVDSRFDGTLTGSPPYYIGITAFGDTRDDEPADGEGSDSAGFYFVDVRVDGQAYARSSADCPGADDGNTIGNATPLVPFSSVTEGDSSCIATCRSDLAYEPLTLPYGIAQATEAAVPTCAWDRFGTARPAGCAADECCTGLDGEGVPPSAAGDCPLSYQIDDEGRGLGGTVVAGIEALVHFAPFTVTTVIRPDPDELAASGLLTSCFIRRIVPVSASTLDTCAPDPIPADLTPPSPELDSFQNVVPGTRLSFRVDAQNENDAGEACRAATAEPQMFRAFIDVVADGVTVVDTRDVIIIVPPAPPSQPE
;
A
#
# COMPACT_ATOMS: atom_id res chain seq x y z
N MET A 1 -53.93 28.33 29.84
CA MET A 1 -54.51 27.47 30.91
C MET A 1 -53.93 26.06 30.78
N PHE A 2 -53.94 25.26 31.85
CA PHE A 2 -53.18 23.99 31.95
C PHE A 2 -53.58 22.84 30.99
N SER A 3 -52.55 22.13 30.51
CA SER A 3 -52.44 20.67 30.34
C SER A 3 -53.11 19.93 29.15
N SER A 4 -52.25 19.41 28.26
CA SER A 4 -52.05 17.99 27.79
C SER A 4 -52.86 16.85 28.49
N PRO A 5 -52.97 15.57 27.98
CA PRO A 5 -52.12 14.92 26.94
C PRO A 5 -52.72 13.82 25.98
N ARG A 6 -51.93 13.45 24.95
CA ARG A 6 -51.70 12.12 24.28
C ARG A 6 -52.85 11.17 23.85
N SER A 7 -52.72 10.48 22.68
CA SER A 7 -52.40 9.01 22.55
C SER A 7 -52.82 8.28 21.22
N HIS A 8 -52.02 7.27 20.80
CA HIS A 8 -52.29 6.15 19.83
C HIS A 8 -52.29 6.47 18.30
N ALA A 9 -52.07 5.53 17.35
CA ALA A 9 -51.98 4.04 17.29
C ALA A 9 -50.92 3.60 16.23
N VAL A 10 -50.27 2.42 16.17
CA VAL A 10 -50.52 0.97 16.47
C VAL A 10 -51.26 0.15 15.38
N VAL A 11 -50.54 -0.77 14.70
CA VAL A 11 -51.05 -1.95 13.94
C VAL A 11 -50.05 -3.14 14.03
N CYS A 12 -50.52 -4.41 14.05
CA CYS A 12 -49.66 -5.62 14.15
C CYS A 12 -50.27 -6.88 13.46
N ARG A 13 -49.44 -7.89 13.08
CA ARG A 13 -49.69 -9.38 13.03
C ARG A 13 -48.45 -10.15 12.48
N PHE A 14 -47.94 -11.29 13.01
CA PHE A 14 -48.46 -12.65 13.40
C PHE A 14 -48.64 -13.65 12.22
N ASP A 15 -48.48 -14.99 12.29
CA ASP A 15 -48.32 -16.07 13.33
C ASP A 15 -47.77 -17.35 12.59
N GLN A 16 -46.89 -18.32 12.98
CA GLN A 16 -46.00 -18.75 14.11
C GLN A 16 -44.69 -19.37 13.50
N GLY A 17 -43.78 -20.16 14.11
CA GLY A 17 -43.67 -20.96 15.36
C GLY A 17 -42.38 -21.84 15.34
N HIS A 18 -42.14 -22.91 16.13
CA HIS A 18 -42.91 -23.54 17.22
C HIS A 18 -42.01 -24.49 18.09
N LYS A 19 -42.15 -24.46 19.44
CA LYS A 19 -41.67 -25.43 20.50
C LYS A 19 -40.23 -25.37 21.07
N ARG A 20 -40.13 -25.24 22.40
CA ARG A 20 -39.07 -25.78 23.32
C ARG A 20 -39.61 -27.03 24.07
N PRO A 21 -38.86 -27.75 24.94
CA PRO A 21 -38.79 -27.37 26.38
C PRO A 21 -37.58 -27.87 27.26
N LEU A 22 -37.39 -27.25 28.44
CA LEU A 22 -36.67 -27.71 29.68
C LEU A 22 -35.12 -27.89 29.65
N ALA A 23 -34.36 -27.91 30.77
CA ALA A 23 -34.36 -27.18 32.08
C ALA A 23 -33.19 -27.65 33.00
N TYR A 24 -32.93 -26.93 34.12
CA TYR A 24 -31.99 -27.19 35.25
C TYR A 24 -30.48 -26.90 34.98
N ALA A 25 -29.65 -26.49 35.97
CA ALA A 25 -29.88 -25.78 37.25
C ALA A 25 -28.55 -25.30 37.90
N PHE A 26 -28.63 -24.27 38.76
CA PHE A 26 -27.54 -23.76 39.63
C PHE A 26 -27.11 -24.73 40.76
N GLY A 27 -25.90 -24.56 41.31
CA GLY A 27 -25.49 -25.22 42.56
C GLY A 27 -24.20 -24.67 43.19
N LEU A 28 -24.21 -24.55 44.53
CA LEU A 28 -23.14 -24.10 45.44
C LEU A 28 -22.74 -22.60 45.34
N LEU A 29 -22.43 -21.87 46.42
CA LEU A 29 -22.41 -22.20 47.87
C LEU A 29 -22.73 -20.95 48.72
N LEU A 30 -23.56 -21.05 49.77
CA LEU A 30 -23.67 -20.03 50.83
C LEU A 30 -24.17 -20.60 52.17
N ALA A 31 -23.39 -20.42 53.24
CA ALA A 31 -23.72 -20.44 54.68
C ALA A 31 -22.41 -20.55 55.48
N LEU A 32 -22.18 -19.98 56.68
CA LEU A 32 -22.81 -19.04 57.62
C LEU A 32 -21.65 -18.58 58.57
N PHE A 33 -21.65 -17.59 59.47
CA PHE A 33 -22.67 -16.96 60.32
C PHE A 33 -22.06 -15.70 61.00
N LEU A 34 -22.87 -14.65 61.30
CA LEU A 34 -22.58 -13.51 62.22
C LEU A 34 -21.43 -12.52 61.81
N GLY A 35 -21.55 -11.19 62.00
CA GLY A 35 -22.73 -10.38 62.35
C GLY A 35 -22.42 -8.97 62.90
N ALA A 36 -23.20 -7.97 62.44
CA ALA A 36 -23.43 -6.62 62.99
C ALA A 36 -22.37 -5.48 62.86
N CYS A 37 -22.78 -4.44 62.12
CA CYS A 37 -22.64 -2.98 62.37
C CYS A 37 -21.27 -2.30 62.57
N GLY A 38 -21.00 -1.27 61.75
CA GLY A 38 -20.46 0.01 62.25
C GLY A 38 -19.42 0.75 61.38
N ASP A 39 -19.87 1.77 60.64
CA ASP A 39 -19.05 2.93 60.26
C ASP A 39 -19.05 3.99 61.39
N PRO A 40 -18.18 5.02 61.41
CA PRO A 40 -16.78 5.16 60.93
C PRO A 40 -15.88 5.47 62.19
N PRO A 41 -14.86 6.37 62.24
CA PRO A 41 -13.97 6.99 61.23
C PRO A 41 -12.45 6.93 61.60
N ALA A 42 -11.61 7.64 60.82
CA ALA A 42 -10.30 8.16 61.22
C ALA A 42 -10.43 9.25 62.33
N PRO A 43 -9.36 9.74 63.05
CA PRO A 43 -7.95 9.80 62.62
C PRO A 43 -6.83 9.63 63.70
N SER A 44 -5.57 9.76 63.25
CA SER A 44 -4.39 10.32 63.97
C SER A 44 -3.85 9.72 65.30
N GLY A 45 -2.66 9.09 65.24
CA GLY A 45 -1.42 9.62 65.87
C GLY A 45 -0.95 9.17 67.27
N TYR A 46 0.39 9.13 67.45
CA TYR A 46 1.18 9.05 68.71
C TYR A 46 1.11 7.72 69.53
N ASP A 47 2.13 7.22 70.24
CA ASP A 47 3.54 7.64 70.51
C ASP A 47 4.44 6.43 70.91
N ALA A 48 5.78 6.62 70.89
CA ALA A 48 6.82 5.99 71.73
C ALA A 48 7.14 4.46 71.63
N SER A 49 8.41 4.01 71.77
CA SER A 49 9.72 4.71 71.82
C SER A 49 10.93 3.74 71.73
N THR A 50 12.15 4.30 71.61
CA THR A 50 13.50 3.66 71.58
C THR A 50 13.82 2.90 70.28
N GLY A 51 14.97 3.05 69.61
CA GLY A 51 16.19 3.87 69.80
C GLY A 51 17.34 3.24 68.97
N GLN A 52 18.45 3.85 68.56
CA GLN A 52 19.16 5.14 68.77
C GLN A 52 20.21 5.28 67.62
N THR A 53 20.85 6.39 67.22
CA THR A 53 20.87 7.85 67.54
C THR A 53 21.63 8.59 66.43
N ASP A 54 21.27 9.87 66.17
CA ASP A 54 22.10 11.03 65.74
C ASP A 54 23.00 10.96 64.46
N ALA A 55 23.37 12.05 63.73
CA ALA A 55 22.88 13.42 63.44
C ALA A 55 23.94 14.09 62.49
N LYS A 56 23.78 15.18 61.71
CA LYS A 56 22.70 16.14 61.38
C LYS A 56 23.03 16.78 59.99
N ALA A 57 22.06 17.36 59.29
CA ALA A 57 22.25 18.29 58.15
C ALA A 57 22.74 19.71 58.58
N PRO A 58 23.00 20.64 57.64
CA PRO A 58 21.91 21.53 57.22
C PRO A 58 21.89 21.90 55.72
N ASP A 59 20.94 22.79 55.41
CA ASP A 59 20.65 23.55 54.18
C ASP A 59 21.74 24.56 53.73
N GLY A 60 21.48 25.21 52.59
CA GLY A 60 22.23 26.38 52.10
C GLY A 60 21.83 26.82 50.69
N SER A 61 20.85 27.72 50.57
CA SER A 61 20.64 28.52 49.35
C SER A 61 21.49 29.80 49.40
N GLY A 62 21.95 30.28 48.24
CA GLY A 62 22.74 31.51 48.16
C GLY A 62 23.16 31.86 46.72
N LEU A 63 22.90 33.11 46.34
CA LEU A 63 23.45 33.76 45.15
C LEU A 63 24.77 34.48 45.54
N ASP A 64 25.24 35.37 44.65
CA ASP A 64 26.19 36.46 44.89
C ASP A 64 27.71 36.18 44.79
N ASP A 65 28.20 36.37 43.55
CA ASP A 65 29.22 37.38 43.18
C ASP A 65 30.75 37.16 43.37
N ALA A 66 31.49 37.71 42.39
CA ALA A 66 32.90 38.13 42.32
C ALA A 66 34.08 37.24 42.82
N GLY A 67 35.06 36.99 41.93
CA GLY A 67 36.45 36.73 42.36
C GLY A 67 37.42 36.14 41.32
N ALA A 68 38.33 36.96 40.78
CA ALA A 68 39.51 36.52 40.01
C ALA A 68 40.55 35.79 40.92
N ASP A 69 41.60 35.10 40.44
CA ASP A 69 42.65 35.60 39.52
C ASP A 69 43.64 34.47 39.08
N ALA A 70 44.49 34.79 38.09
CA ALA A 70 45.71 34.11 37.63
C ALA A 70 45.61 32.79 36.80
N ALA A 71 46.52 32.48 35.86
CA ALA A 71 47.45 33.31 35.05
C ALA A 71 48.14 32.48 33.93
N ASN A 72 48.45 33.13 32.80
CA ASN A 72 49.29 32.67 31.66
C ASN A 72 48.77 31.45 30.84
N GLY A 73 48.96 31.41 29.51
CA GLY A 73 49.47 32.44 28.59
C GLY A 73 49.97 31.89 27.25
N HIS A 74 50.07 32.78 26.24
CA HIS A 74 50.50 32.57 24.84
C HIS A 74 49.62 31.67 23.94
N ASP A 75 49.52 31.87 22.62
CA ASP A 75 49.66 33.02 21.67
C ASP A 75 49.28 32.41 20.29
N GLY A 76 48.49 32.98 19.38
CA GLY A 76 47.66 34.19 19.37
C GLY A 76 46.87 34.26 18.05
N ALA A 77 45.78 35.03 17.99
CA ALA A 77 45.02 35.31 16.75
C ALA A 77 45.69 36.43 15.90
N PRO A 78 45.14 36.87 14.75
CA PRO A 78 43.98 37.77 14.78
C PRO A 78 42.94 37.63 13.63
N ASP A 79 41.76 38.21 13.86
CA ASP A 79 40.95 39.16 13.05
C ASP A 79 41.08 39.18 11.50
N GLY A 80 40.04 39.51 10.70
CA GLY A 80 38.69 39.99 11.01
C GLY A 80 38.23 41.11 10.05
N HIS A 81 36.91 41.27 9.87
CA HIS A 81 36.19 42.34 9.14
C HIS A 81 36.30 42.48 7.60
N VAL A 82 35.12 42.34 6.96
CA VAL A 82 34.53 43.02 5.77
C VAL A 82 35.41 43.82 4.78
N ASN A 83 35.31 43.50 3.47
CA ASN A 83 34.69 44.35 2.42
C ASN A 83 34.90 43.80 0.98
N ASP A 84 33.88 43.98 0.15
CA ASP A 84 33.80 44.30 -1.29
C ASP A 84 34.89 43.96 -2.34
N GLU A 85 34.38 43.50 -3.49
CA GLU A 85 34.79 43.76 -4.89
C GLU A 85 36.16 43.27 -5.48
N ASP A 86 36.03 42.19 -6.27
CA ASP A 86 36.29 42.11 -7.73
C ASP A 86 37.73 41.95 -8.32
N ALA A 87 37.75 41.28 -9.48
CA ALA A 87 38.84 40.84 -10.37
C ALA A 87 39.36 39.39 -10.18
N GLY A 88 39.38 38.50 -11.19
CA GLY A 88 38.98 38.60 -12.60
C GLY A 88 40.12 38.29 -13.59
N THR A 89 40.01 37.19 -14.37
CA THR A 89 40.72 36.82 -15.63
C THR A 89 40.58 35.30 -15.87
N ASP A 90 40.50 34.73 -17.09
CA ASP A 90 40.21 35.34 -18.42
C ASP A 90 39.81 34.27 -19.46
N GLY A 91 38.80 34.59 -20.30
CA GLY A 91 38.61 34.08 -21.67
C GLY A 91 37.99 32.68 -21.88
N SER A 92 37.33 32.36 -23.01
CA SER A 92 36.94 33.15 -24.21
C SER A 92 35.93 32.30 -25.03
N SER A 93 35.08 32.76 -25.98
CA SER A 93 34.88 34.07 -26.65
C SER A 93 33.56 34.09 -27.47
N ALA A 94 33.00 35.29 -27.72
CA ALA A 94 32.19 35.72 -28.90
C ALA A 94 30.82 35.05 -29.19
N ASP A 95 29.81 35.69 -29.83
CA ASP A 95 29.42 37.10 -30.13
C ASP A 95 27.96 37.05 -30.66
N GLY A 96 27.10 38.08 -30.69
CA GLY A 96 27.17 39.47 -30.21
C GLY A 96 26.35 40.45 -31.10
N SER A 97 25.66 41.45 -30.51
CA SER A 97 24.96 42.62 -31.16
C SER A 97 23.68 42.33 -32.00
N SER A 98 22.73 43.25 -32.26
CA SER A 98 22.32 44.56 -31.68
C SER A 98 20.89 44.95 -32.19
N SER A 99 20.38 46.15 -31.83
CA SER A 99 19.10 46.73 -32.26
C SER A 99 19.00 47.09 -33.76
N ASP A 100 17.77 47.17 -34.30
CA ASP A 100 17.16 48.40 -34.87
C ASP A 100 15.84 48.12 -35.68
N ASP A 101 14.97 49.14 -35.75
CA ASP A 101 14.01 49.54 -36.82
C ASP A 101 13.07 48.54 -37.55
N GLY A 102 11.85 49.02 -37.90
CA GLY A 102 11.13 48.57 -39.10
C GLY A 102 9.64 48.21 -38.97
N SER A 103 8.74 49.09 -39.44
CA SER A 103 7.31 48.77 -39.68
C SER A 103 7.01 48.39 -41.15
N VAL A 104 5.74 48.04 -41.44
CA VAL A 104 5.08 47.76 -42.74
C VAL A 104 5.54 46.52 -43.55
N GLY A 105 4.67 45.84 -44.31
CA GLY A 105 3.19 45.96 -44.41
C GLY A 105 2.55 45.26 -45.63
N ASP A 106 1.40 44.64 -45.38
CA ASP A 106 0.26 44.24 -46.26
C ASP A 106 0.43 43.47 -47.61
N SER A 107 -0.46 42.49 -47.79
CA SER A 107 -1.04 41.90 -49.02
C SER A 107 -0.20 41.00 -49.97
N SER A 108 -0.67 39.76 -50.22
CA SER A 108 -1.37 39.41 -51.49
C SER A 108 -1.87 37.94 -51.62
N SER A 109 -3.20 37.77 -51.70
CA SER A 109 -3.98 36.83 -52.57
C SER A 109 -3.69 35.30 -52.70
N THR A 110 -4.54 34.49 -52.04
CA THR A 110 -5.49 33.47 -52.58
C THR A 110 -5.15 32.50 -53.74
N ASP A 111 -5.56 31.21 -53.61
CA ASP A 111 -6.35 30.45 -54.62
C ASP A 111 -7.08 29.19 -54.03
N SER A 112 -8.28 28.86 -54.54
CA SER A 112 -9.02 27.55 -54.67
C SER A 112 -9.04 26.46 -53.55
N SER A 113 -10.02 25.56 -53.35
CA SER A 113 -11.38 25.22 -53.90
C SER A 113 -11.87 23.93 -53.13
N SER A 114 -13.13 23.47 -52.95
CA SER A 114 -14.53 23.83 -53.24
C SER A 114 -15.46 22.60 -52.98
N GLY A 115 -16.71 22.77 -52.49
CA GLY A 115 -17.83 21.80 -52.61
C GLY A 115 -18.29 21.06 -51.33
N ASP A 116 -19.57 20.70 -51.13
CA ASP A 116 -20.79 21.01 -51.92
C ASP A 116 -22.11 20.90 -51.05
N ALA A 117 -23.24 21.32 -51.64
CA ALA A 117 -24.60 21.59 -51.10
C ALA A 117 -25.33 20.50 -50.26
N GLY A 118 -26.46 20.79 -49.59
CA GLY A 118 -27.31 22.01 -49.53
C GLY A 118 -28.50 21.86 -48.54
N SER A 119 -29.18 22.94 -48.13
CA SER A 119 -30.24 23.72 -48.84
C SER A 119 -31.67 23.35 -48.37
N GLY A 120 -32.60 24.28 -48.12
CA GLY A 120 -32.53 25.73 -48.36
C GLY A 120 -33.72 26.56 -47.84
N ASP A 121 -34.18 27.51 -48.67
CA ASP A 121 -34.69 28.85 -48.27
C ASP A 121 -36.11 29.20 -48.78
N THR A 122 -36.76 30.21 -48.17
CA THR A 122 -37.54 31.33 -48.79
C THR A 122 -38.29 32.14 -47.71
N GLY A 123 -38.48 33.46 -47.79
CA GLY A 123 -38.03 34.47 -48.78
C GLY A 123 -38.49 35.91 -48.43
N SER A 124 -37.96 36.92 -49.14
CA SER A 124 -37.99 38.36 -48.80
C SER A 124 -39.33 39.12 -48.99
N GLY A 125 -39.51 40.24 -48.25
CA GLY A 125 -40.51 41.31 -48.48
C GLY A 125 -40.12 42.63 -47.79
N ASP A 126 -40.47 43.80 -48.36
CA ASP A 126 -39.92 45.13 -48.00
C ASP A 126 -40.95 46.28 -48.04
N THR A 127 -40.66 47.38 -47.36
CA THR A 127 -41.34 48.71 -47.27
C THR A 127 -42.66 48.81 -46.49
N GLY A 128 -42.83 49.85 -45.63
CA GLY A 128 -44.09 50.04 -44.88
C GLY A 128 -44.44 51.37 -44.19
N SER A 129 -43.57 51.99 -43.37
CA SER A 129 -43.78 53.29 -42.66
C SER A 129 -44.96 53.39 -41.65
N GLY A 130 -44.69 53.74 -40.37
CA GLY A 130 -45.78 54.08 -39.42
C GLY A 130 -45.39 54.51 -37.99
N ASP A 131 -45.06 55.79 -37.82
CA ASP A 131 -45.05 56.57 -36.55
C ASP A 131 -44.04 56.22 -35.43
N THR A 132 -44.09 56.98 -34.33
CA THR A 132 -42.94 57.38 -33.50
C THR A 132 -43.21 57.43 -31.99
N GLY A 133 -42.13 57.36 -31.18
CA GLY A 133 -42.16 57.56 -29.73
C GLY A 133 -40.80 57.27 -29.09
N SER A 134 -39.99 58.29 -28.81
CA SER A 134 -38.69 58.17 -28.13
C SER A 134 -38.28 59.49 -27.47
N GLY A 135 -37.66 59.38 -26.31
CA GLY A 135 -36.87 60.38 -25.56
C GLY A 135 -36.34 59.63 -24.33
N ASP A 136 -35.04 59.44 -24.10
CA ASP A 136 -33.89 60.36 -24.09
C ASP A 136 -33.93 61.33 -22.90
N ALA A 137 -33.02 61.10 -21.95
CA ALA A 137 -32.75 61.96 -20.80
C ALA A 137 -31.47 62.79 -21.02
N VAL A 138 -31.35 63.94 -20.35
CA VAL A 138 -30.05 64.53 -19.95
C VAL A 138 -30.23 65.67 -18.93
N SER A 139 -29.41 65.60 -17.87
CA SER A 139 -28.63 66.67 -17.24
C SER A 139 -29.07 68.14 -17.40
N SER A 140 -29.19 68.80 -16.25
CA SER A 140 -29.00 70.24 -16.08
C SER A 140 -27.50 70.60 -16.02
N ASP A 141 -27.13 71.81 -16.48
CA ASP A 141 -26.07 72.65 -15.90
C ASP A 141 -26.24 74.13 -16.34
N ALA A 142 -25.78 75.05 -15.49
CA ALA A 142 -25.72 76.51 -15.50
C ALA A 142 -26.27 77.34 -16.71
N ALA A 143 -27.35 78.06 -16.41
CA ALA A 143 -27.56 79.52 -16.63
C ALA A 143 -27.51 80.17 -18.04
N SER A 144 -28.60 80.89 -18.40
CA SER A 144 -28.57 82.33 -18.75
C SER A 144 -29.95 82.93 -19.12
N THR A 145 -30.42 83.90 -18.33
CA THR A 145 -31.26 85.08 -18.72
C THR A 145 -32.52 84.91 -19.60
N GLY A 146 -33.71 85.33 -19.11
CA GLY A 146 -34.83 85.64 -20.03
C GLY A 146 -36.24 85.83 -19.46
N ASP A 147 -36.46 86.78 -18.55
CA ASP A 147 -37.81 87.11 -18.03
C ASP A 147 -38.76 87.75 -19.09
N ALA A 148 -40.06 87.55 -18.83
CA ALA A 148 -41.23 88.40 -19.11
C ALA A 148 -42.20 88.04 -20.25
N GLY A 149 -43.44 87.66 -19.85
CA GLY A 149 -44.63 88.32 -20.41
C GLY A 149 -45.91 87.49 -20.62
N PRO A 150 -46.92 87.60 -19.72
CA PRO A 150 -48.31 87.20 -20.00
C PRO A 150 -49.20 88.36 -20.52
N ASP A 151 -49.79 88.14 -21.70
CA ASP A 151 -50.98 88.77 -22.31
C ASP A 151 -51.04 90.30 -22.58
N ASN A 152 -52.14 90.74 -23.21
CA ASN A 152 -52.23 91.91 -24.10
C ASN A 152 -52.60 93.24 -23.40
N GLY A 153 -51.79 94.26 -23.65
CA GLY A 153 -51.87 95.56 -22.98
C GLY A 153 -52.94 96.56 -23.43
N ASP A 154 -53.00 97.64 -22.64
CA ASP A 154 -53.30 99.01 -23.08
C ASP A 154 -52.37 99.98 -22.31
N ALA A 155 -52.26 101.24 -22.74
CA ALA A 155 -51.24 102.17 -22.26
C ALA A 155 -51.67 103.01 -21.05
N GLY A 156 -50.98 102.86 -19.91
CA GLY A 156 -51.17 103.70 -18.71
C GLY A 156 -49.91 103.80 -17.83
N SER A 157 -49.27 104.98 -17.81
CA SER A 157 -48.01 105.20 -17.08
C SER A 157 -48.23 105.49 -15.58
N GLY A 158 -47.51 104.79 -14.71
CA GLY A 158 -47.39 105.04 -13.27
C GLY A 158 -46.22 104.27 -12.66
N HIS A 159 -45.54 104.83 -11.65
CA HIS A 159 -44.48 104.14 -10.90
C HIS A 159 -45.03 103.48 -9.63
N GLY A 160 -44.49 102.32 -9.28
CA GLY A 160 -44.64 101.62 -7.98
C GLY A 160 -43.38 100.78 -7.74
N ASP A 161 -43.02 100.55 -6.47
CA ASP A 161 -41.75 99.94 -6.06
C ASP A 161 -41.58 98.46 -6.46
N ALA A 162 -40.32 98.03 -6.53
CA ALA A 162 -39.92 96.63 -6.66
C ALA A 162 -39.31 96.16 -5.32
N GLY A 163 -40.17 95.61 -4.46
CA GLY A 163 -39.85 95.18 -3.10
C GLY A 163 -41.08 94.58 -2.41
N SER A 164 -41.68 93.58 -3.07
CA SER A 164 -42.98 92.98 -2.72
C SER A 164 -43.18 91.60 -3.39
N GLN A 165 -42.09 90.87 -3.62
CA GLN A 165 -42.09 89.51 -4.22
C GLN A 165 -41.15 88.53 -3.51
N PHE A 166 -40.39 89.03 -2.54
CA PHE A 166 -39.52 88.34 -1.60
C PHE A 166 -39.68 89.16 -0.33
N ARG A 167 -40.58 88.70 0.53
CA ARG A 167 -40.96 89.34 1.77
C ARG A 167 -41.20 88.19 2.73
N ASP A 168 -40.56 88.22 3.88
CA ASP A 168 -40.95 87.48 5.08
C ASP A 168 -41.60 88.47 6.06
N GLN A 169 -42.32 87.99 7.09
CA GLN A 169 -43.02 88.85 8.06
C GLN A 169 -42.72 88.51 9.53
N ASP A 170 -42.74 87.22 9.78
CA ASP A 170 -42.15 86.26 10.74
C ASP A 170 -40.62 86.31 10.81
N SER A 171 -39.94 86.14 9.67
CA SER A 171 -38.47 86.10 9.49
C SER A 171 -37.76 84.78 9.85
N ASP A 172 -38.36 83.67 9.49
CA ASP A 172 -37.79 82.32 9.34
C ASP A 172 -36.62 82.29 8.31
N GLY A 173 -36.96 82.34 7.02
CA GLY A 173 -36.10 82.10 5.85
C GLY A 173 -36.85 81.96 4.51
N ILE A 174 -38.18 81.74 4.53
CA ILE A 174 -39.06 81.52 3.37
C ILE A 174 -39.59 82.88 2.85
N SER A 175 -40.77 82.96 2.23
CA SER A 175 -41.37 84.23 1.79
C SER A 175 -42.89 84.13 1.57
N ASP A 176 -43.62 85.24 1.86
CA ASP A 176 -45.05 85.65 1.68
C ASP A 176 -45.78 85.12 0.42
N ARG A 177 -45.04 84.49 -0.47
CA ARG A 177 -45.40 84.02 -1.80
C ARG A 177 -45.42 82.49 -1.88
N ASP A 178 -44.48 81.84 -1.20
CA ASP A 178 -44.14 80.42 -1.34
C ASP A 178 -44.64 79.61 -0.13
N GLU A 179 -44.83 80.24 1.05
CA GLU A 179 -45.87 79.79 2.00
C GLU A 179 -47.25 79.95 1.31
N GLY A 180 -47.71 81.18 1.05
CA GLY A 180 -48.97 81.39 0.33
C GLY A 180 -49.58 82.77 0.56
N ASP A 181 -50.71 83.07 -0.09
CA ASP A 181 -51.28 84.44 -0.09
C ASP A 181 -52.03 84.84 1.21
N GLY A 182 -51.66 84.24 2.35
CA GLY A 182 -52.32 84.37 3.64
C GLY A 182 -53.69 83.69 3.67
N SER A 183 -53.81 82.55 2.98
CA SER A 183 -55.05 81.74 2.93
C SER A 183 -54.85 80.21 2.93
N ILE A 184 -53.61 79.76 3.09
CA ILE A 184 -53.25 78.42 3.57
C ILE A 184 -53.09 78.52 5.10
N ASP A 185 -53.31 77.41 5.80
CA ASP A 185 -53.64 77.25 7.23
C ASP A 185 -53.50 75.73 7.44
N THR A 186 -52.25 75.24 7.49
CA THR A 186 -51.88 73.83 7.22
C THR A 186 -52.20 72.89 8.40
N ASP A 187 -51.69 73.17 9.61
CA ASP A 187 -52.08 72.51 10.85
C ASP A 187 -53.59 72.68 11.18
N GLY A 188 -54.12 73.90 10.93
CA GLY A 188 -55.48 74.33 11.22
C GLY A 188 -55.72 75.04 12.57
N ASP A 189 -54.71 75.56 13.27
CA ASP A 189 -54.86 76.47 14.44
C ASP A 189 -55.73 77.68 14.07
N GLY A 190 -55.50 78.22 12.87
CA GLY A 190 -56.06 79.48 12.38
C GLY A 190 -55.06 80.64 12.34
N VAL A 191 -53.77 80.38 12.49
CA VAL A 191 -52.69 81.20 11.93
C VAL A 191 -52.43 80.71 10.48
N PRO A 192 -52.32 81.59 9.48
CA PRO A 192 -51.97 81.19 8.11
C PRO A 192 -50.44 81.09 7.93
N ASP A 193 -49.92 79.98 7.38
CA ASP A 193 -48.50 79.60 7.17
C ASP A 193 -47.52 80.80 7.19
N SER A 194 -47.72 81.75 6.28
CA SER A 194 -47.06 83.07 6.11
C SER A 194 -47.08 84.06 7.30
N LEU A 195 -47.30 83.55 8.51
CA LEU A 195 -47.37 84.24 9.80
C LEU A 195 -47.04 83.33 11.00
N ASP A 196 -46.87 82.02 10.79
CA ASP A 196 -46.47 81.09 11.85
C ASP A 196 -44.94 80.95 11.95
N SER A 197 -44.46 79.86 12.52
CA SER A 197 -43.04 79.52 12.64
C SER A 197 -42.82 78.01 12.87
N ASP A 198 -43.83 77.22 12.53
CA ASP A 198 -44.11 75.81 12.83
C ASP A 198 -45.47 75.58 12.12
N SER A 199 -45.45 75.31 10.80
CA SER A 199 -46.62 75.50 9.91
C SER A 199 -47.62 74.31 9.91
N ASP A 200 -47.20 73.17 10.44
CA ASP A 200 -47.87 71.87 10.48
C ASP A 200 -48.07 71.33 11.92
N ASP A 201 -47.47 71.96 12.95
CA ASP A 201 -47.49 71.60 14.39
C ASP A 201 -46.75 70.25 14.66
N ASP A 202 -45.69 69.96 13.89
CA ASP A 202 -44.81 68.81 14.04
C ASP A 202 -43.85 68.99 15.25
N GLY A 203 -43.19 70.16 15.35
CA GLY A 203 -42.25 70.53 16.40
C GLY A 203 -40.84 70.94 15.93
N ILE A 204 -40.54 70.91 14.62
CA ILE A 204 -39.43 71.61 13.97
C ILE A 204 -39.84 73.10 13.82
N SER A 205 -39.52 73.82 12.74
CA SER A 205 -39.90 75.22 12.55
C SER A 205 -39.48 75.68 11.16
N ASP A 206 -40.37 76.26 10.33
CA ASP A 206 -40.20 76.56 8.88
C ASP A 206 -38.80 77.09 8.48
N ARG A 207 -38.15 77.77 9.42
CA ARG A 207 -36.80 78.29 9.40
C ARG A 207 -35.67 77.24 9.27
N GLU A 208 -35.91 76.01 9.66
CA GLU A 208 -34.98 74.89 9.71
C GLU A 208 -35.28 73.93 8.53
N GLU A 209 -36.54 73.58 8.25
CA GLU A 209 -36.93 72.89 6.99
C GLU A 209 -36.66 73.73 5.71
N ALA A 210 -36.57 75.06 5.81
CA ALA A 210 -36.26 75.92 4.65
C ALA A 210 -34.96 75.56 3.90
N GLY A 211 -34.03 74.82 4.52
CA GLY A 211 -32.73 74.39 3.99
C GLY A 211 -31.72 75.52 3.76
N ASP A 212 -32.16 76.74 3.43
CA ASP A 212 -31.32 77.94 3.47
C ASP A 212 -32.07 79.19 3.99
N ILE A 213 -31.29 80.20 4.40
CA ILE A 213 -31.80 81.49 4.90
C ILE A 213 -32.00 82.53 3.78
N SER A 214 -32.24 82.09 2.55
CA SER A 214 -32.40 82.93 1.36
C SER A 214 -33.86 82.89 0.89
N ILE A 215 -34.58 83.96 1.27
CA ILE A 215 -35.90 84.39 0.77
C ILE A 215 -35.99 84.60 -0.77
N THR A 216 -34.99 84.17 -1.54
CA THR A 216 -34.91 84.19 -3.01
C THR A 216 -34.59 82.82 -3.63
N SER A 217 -34.37 81.82 -2.78
CA SER A 217 -34.35 80.40 -3.11
C SER A 217 -35.80 79.95 -3.36
N ARG A 218 -36.01 78.64 -3.53
CA ARG A 218 -37.29 78.02 -3.16
C ARG A 218 -37.07 77.38 -1.79
N PRO A 219 -38.15 77.12 -1.02
CA PRO A 219 -38.13 76.06 -0.02
C PRO A 219 -37.56 74.76 -0.60
N VAL A 220 -37.13 73.87 0.30
CA VAL A 220 -36.85 72.47 -0.02
C VAL A 220 -38.18 71.75 -0.35
N ASP A 221 -38.07 70.60 -0.99
CA ASP A 221 -39.11 69.77 -1.62
C ASP A 221 -38.40 68.41 -1.78
N THR A 222 -38.12 67.72 -0.65
CA THR A 222 -37.08 66.66 -0.55
C THR A 222 -37.46 65.36 -1.28
N ASP A 223 -38.65 64.78 -1.03
CA ASP A 223 -39.16 63.60 -1.78
C ASP A 223 -39.49 63.92 -3.27
N PHE A 224 -39.83 65.19 -3.54
CA PHE A 224 -40.34 65.76 -4.79
C PHE A 224 -41.82 65.44 -5.18
N ASP A 225 -42.72 65.16 -4.23
CA ASP A 225 -44.20 65.18 -4.40
C ASP A 225 -44.66 66.55 -4.93
N GLY A 226 -44.13 67.60 -4.32
CA GLY A 226 -44.50 69.00 -4.55
C GLY A 226 -45.26 69.67 -3.40
N VAL A 227 -45.41 69.00 -2.25
CA VAL A 227 -45.46 69.64 -0.94
C VAL A 227 -44.01 69.99 -0.54
N PRO A 228 -43.72 71.24 -0.16
CA PRO A 228 -42.43 71.61 0.42
C PRO A 228 -42.35 71.25 1.90
N ASP A 229 -41.17 70.80 2.34
CA ASP A 229 -40.85 70.21 3.66
C ASP A 229 -41.57 70.88 4.84
N PHE A 230 -41.56 72.22 4.94
CA PHE A 230 -42.24 73.03 5.97
C PHE A 230 -43.80 72.95 6.02
N ARG A 231 -44.37 71.93 5.38
CA ARG A 231 -45.81 71.60 5.32
C ARG A 231 -46.08 70.12 5.11
N ASP A 232 -45.07 69.26 5.17
CA ASP A 232 -45.28 67.81 5.19
C ASP A 232 -45.24 67.28 6.63
N LEU A 233 -45.21 65.95 6.78
CA LEU A 233 -45.09 65.25 8.07
C LEU A 233 -44.26 63.95 7.92
N ASP A 234 -43.40 63.92 6.88
CA ASP A 234 -42.78 62.78 6.17
C ASP A 234 -42.02 63.42 4.97
N ALA A 235 -41.05 64.31 5.22
CA ALA A 235 -40.55 65.27 4.22
C ALA A 235 -39.61 64.66 3.15
N ASP A 236 -38.90 63.59 3.48
CA ASP A 236 -38.03 62.85 2.54
C ASP A 236 -38.79 61.73 1.78
N GLY A 237 -39.93 61.28 2.33
CA GLY A 237 -40.82 60.26 1.78
C GLY A 237 -40.50 58.83 2.22
N ASP A 238 -39.85 58.63 3.38
CA ASP A 238 -39.49 57.32 3.89
C ASP A 238 -40.66 56.55 4.57
N SER A 239 -41.65 57.23 5.16
CA SER A 239 -42.75 56.71 6.01
C SER A 239 -42.51 56.65 7.54
N ILE A 240 -41.44 57.27 8.05
CA ILE A 240 -41.32 57.82 9.41
C ILE A 240 -41.90 59.26 9.36
N ALA A 241 -41.82 60.03 10.44
CA ALA A 241 -42.37 61.37 10.50
C ALA A 241 -41.40 62.38 11.12
N ASP A 242 -41.34 63.59 10.54
CA ASP A 242 -40.36 64.64 10.86
C ASP A 242 -40.25 64.91 12.37
N ALA A 243 -41.38 64.82 13.08
CA ALA A 243 -41.51 65.03 14.52
C ALA A 243 -40.88 63.95 15.43
N GLU A 244 -40.58 62.76 14.88
CA GLU A 244 -39.92 61.63 15.55
C GLU A 244 -38.42 61.62 15.26
N GLU A 245 -38.02 61.86 14.00
CA GLU A 245 -36.62 61.97 13.54
C GLU A 245 -35.94 63.25 14.06
N GLY A 246 -36.59 64.39 13.80
CA GLY A 246 -36.18 65.71 14.23
C GLY A 246 -34.87 66.24 13.65
N THR A 247 -34.38 67.32 14.26
CA THR A 247 -33.22 68.10 13.80
C THR A 247 -31.87 67.56 14.28
N ALA A 248 -31.70 66.24 14.23
CA ALA A 248 -30.40 65.58 14.39
C ALA A 248 -29.56 65.67 13.09
N ASP A 249 -28.38 65.05 13.10
CA ASP A 249 -27.32 65.03 12.07
C ASP A 249 -26.31 63.99 12.60
N LEU A 250 -26.65 62.70 12.46
CA LEU A 250 -26.04 61.60 13.20
C LEU A 250 -24.74 61.11 12.54
N ASP A 251 -24.80 60.74 11.25
CA ASP A 251 -23.64 60.31 10.45
C ASP A 251 -22.57 61.43 10.29
N GLN A 252 -23.04 62.69 10.21
CA GLN A 252 -22.31 63.93 9.94
C GLN A 252 -21.91 64.20 8.46
N ASP A 253 -22.71 63.77 7.48
CA ASP A 253 -22.78 64.34 6.12
C ASP A 253 -23.09 65.85 6.18
N GLY A 254 -24.13 66.19 6.95
CA GLY A 254 -24.66 67.55 7.13
C GLY A 254 -26.03 67.81 6.51
N ILE A 255 -26.77 66.76 6.14
CA ILE A 255 -28.23 66.75 6.03
C ILE A 255 -28.79 66.42 7.43
N PRO A 256 -29.93 66.98 7.87
CA PRO A 256 -30.59 66.57 9.11
C PRO A 256 -31.49 65.34 8.89
N ASN A 257 -31.68 64.49 9.91
CA ASN A 257 -32.45 63.24 9.81
C ASN A 257 -33.78 63.36 9.04
N PHE A 258 -34.66 64.32 9.39
CA PHE A 258 -35.93 64.61 8.67
C PHE A 258 -35.81 65.02 7.17
N GLN A 259 -34.61 64.99 6.59
CA GLN A 259 -34.33 65.25 5.18
C GLN A 259 -33.33 64.24 4.57
N ASP A 260 -32.92 63.21 5.33
CA ASP A 260 -31.98 62.17 4.89
C ASP A 260 -32.65 60.80 4.82
N ILE A 261 -32.14 59.96 3.92
CA ILE A 261 -32.74 58.66 3.55
C ILE A 261 -31.97 57.46 4.13
N ASP A 262 -30.95 57.75 4.94
CA ASP A 262 -29.84 56.88 5.41
C ASP A 262 -29.29 57.55 6.70
N SER A 263 -30.16 57.71 7.71
CA SER A 263 -30.06 58.67 8.83
C SER A 263 -28.80 58.55 9.71
N ASP A 264 -28.24 57.34 9.85
CA ASP A 264 -27.06 57.05 10.64
C ASP A 264 -25.79 56.76 9.78
N GLY A 265 -26.00 56.55 8.47
CA GLY A 265 -24.98 56.30 7.46
C GLY A 265 -24.47 54.86 7.36
N ASP A 266 -25.23 53.87 7.82
CA ASP A 266 -24.88 52.44 7.71
C ASP A 266 -24.97 51.92 6.26
N GLY A 267 -25.99 52.35 5.49
CA GLY A 267 -26.26 51.96 4.12
C GLY A 267 -27.45 51.01 3.88
N ILE A 268 -28.34 50.81 4.87
CA ILE A 268 -29.75 50.48 4.68
C ILE A 268 -30.47 51.78 4.24
N LEU A 269 -31.71 52.06 4.63
CA LEU A 269 -32.51 53.22 4.22
C LEU A 269 -33.72 53.33 5.16
N ASP A 270 -33.93 54.48 5.80
CA ASP A 270 -34.89 54.72 6.89
C ASP A 270 -36.28 54.08 6.65
N ARG A 271 -36.83 54.14 5.42
CA ARG A 271 -38.09 53.44 5.03
C ARG A 271 -38.10 51.93 5.24
N ASP A 272 -36.99 51.28 4.89
CA ASP A 272 -36.82 49.84 5.02
C ASP A 272 -36.58 49.51 6.54
N GLU A 273 -36.12 50.49 7.33
CA GLU A 273 -36.17 50.51 8.80
C GLU A 273 -37.52 50.98 9.41
N ALA A 274 -38.43 51.63 8.70
CA ALA A 274 -39.67 52.19 9.28
C ALA A 274 -40.64 51.12 9.83
N GLY A 275 -40.46 49.85 9.48
CA GLY A 275 -41.20 48.70 10.00
C GLY A 275 -42.61 48.52 9.44
N ASP A 276 -43.35 49.59 9.13
CA ASP A 276 -44.48 49.53 8.17
C ASP A 276 -44.47 50.63 7.07
N ALA A 277 -45.58 51.30 6.79
CA ALA A 277 -45.73 52.29 5.73
C ALA A 277 -46.92 53.24 6.02
N ASP A 278 -47.07 53.61 7.29
CA ASP A 278 -48.03 54.56 7.83
C ASP A 278 -47.24 55.45 8.82
N PRO A 279 -46.80 56.67 8.44
CA PRO A 279 -46.03 57.60 9.30
C PRO A 279 -46.83 58.12 10.51
N ALA A 280 -48.07 57.65 10.69
CA ALA A 280 -48.84 57.79 11.92
C ALA A 280 -48.74 56.57 12.87
N SER A 281 -47.76 55.69 12.62
CA SER A 281 -47.23 54.74 13.59
C SER A 281 -46.32 55.47 14.60
N GLU A 282 -45.58 54.74 15.43
CA GLU A 282 -44.45 55.26 16.21
C GLU A 282 -43.28 54.35 15.78
N ALA A 283 -42.10 54.93 15.51
CA ALA A 283 -40.96 54.23 14.91
C ALA A 283 -40.61 52.94 15.66
N VAL A 284 -40.12 51.94 14.93
CA VAL A 284 -39.74 50.65 15.52
C VAL A 284 -38.43 50.78 16.30
N ASP A 285 -38.37 50.06 17.42
CA ASP A 285 -37.33 50.05 18.45
C ASP A 285 -37.21 48.57 18.83
N THR A 286 -36.35 47.84 18.11
CA THR A 286 -36.34 46.37 18.08
C THR A 286 -35.74 45.78 19.35
N ASP A 287 -34.53 46.17 19.79
CA ASP A 287 -33.95 45.70 21.07
C ASP A 287 -34.65 46.26 22.34
N ASN A 288 -35.29 47.44 22.25
CA ASN A 288 -35.93 48.20 23.33
C ASN A 288 -34.97 48.96 24.30
N ASP A 289 -33.80 49.42 23.82
CA ASP A 289 -32.92 50.43 24.45
C ASP A 289 -33.62 51.79 24.52
N GLY A 290 -34.24 52.20 23.41
CA GLY A 290 -34.88 53.49 23.21
C GLY A 290 -34.15 54.42 22.22
N GLN A 291 -33.32 53.87 21.33
CA GLN A 291 -33.05 54.43 20.01
C GLN A 291 -33.92 53.64 19.01
N PRO A 292 -34.73 54.27 18.14
CA PRO A 292 -35.40 53.57 17.05
C PRO A 292 -34.40 53.09 16.00
N ASP A 293 -34.74 52.00 15.30
CA ASP A 293 -33.84 51.27 14.39
C ASP A 293 -33.16 52.19 13.36
N PHE A 294 -33.89 53.12 12.71
CA PHE A 294 -33.34 54.08 11.72
C PHE A 294 -32.27 55.07 12.26
N ILE A 295 -31.96 55.03 13.56
CA ILE A 295 -30.86 55.77 14.18
C ILE A 295 -30.03 54.90 15.14
N ASP A 296 -30.02 53.57 14.98
CA ASP A 296 -29.12 52.67 15.71
C ASP A 296 -28.35 51.70 14.81
N LEU A 297 -27.09 51.48 15.15
CA LEU A 297 -26.10 50.73 14.35
C LEU A 297 -26.00 49.24 14.78
N ASP A 298 -27.02 48.75 15.49
CA ASP A 298 -27.09 47.49 16.26
C ASP A 298 -28.58 47.24 16.63
N SER A 299 -29.49 47.22 15.64
CA SER A 299 -30.95 47.40 15.81
C SER A 299 -31.65 46.43 16.77
N ASP A 300 -31.23 45.17 16.84
CA ASP A 300 -31.73 44.16 17.79
C ASP A 300 -30.76 43.90 18.97
N GLY A 301 -29.68 44.68 19.03
CA GLY A 301 -28.70 44.69 20.11
C GLY A 301 -27.86 43.42 20.19
N ASP A 302 -27.69 42.66 19.11
CA ASP A 302 -26.86 41.45 19.05
C ASP A 302 -25.34 41.71 19.14
N THR A 303 -24.89 42.88 18.70
CA THR A 303 -23.49 43.37 18.58
C THR A 303 -22.69 42.98 17.32
N ILE A 304 -23.36 42.42 16.31
CA ILE A 304 -23.12 42.70 14.89
C ILE A 304 -23.70 44.10 14.60
N ALA A 305 -23.74 44.54 13.36
CA ALA A 305 -24.01 45.93 13.02
C ALA A 305 -24.68 45.97 11.65
N ASP A 306 -25.84 46.62 11.60
CA ASP A 306 -26.81 46.62 10.50
C ASP A 306 -26.17 46.67 9.09
N ALA A 307 -25.08 47.43 8.91
CA ALA A 307 -24.31 47.53 7.66
C ALA A 307 -23.62 46.23 7.18
N ILE A 308 -23.64 45.19 8.01
CA ILE A 308 -23.04 43.86 7.80
C ILE A 308 -24.14 42.80 7.64
N GLU A 309 -25.25 42.91 8.38
CA GLU A 309 -26.48 42.19 8.07
C GLU A 309 -27.14 42.71 6.77
N GLY A 310 -27.69 43.91 6.83
CA GLY A 310 -28.50 44.53 5.80
C GLY A 310 -29.85 43.83 5.57
N THR A 311 -30.57 44.27 4.55
CA THR A 311 -31.92 43.80 4.17
C THR A 311 -31.96 42.41 3.51
N ARG A 312 -31.11 41.48 3.98
CA ARG A 312 -31.30 40.04 3.74
C ARG A 312 -32.45 39.53 4.63
N ASP A 313 -33.00 38.38 4.24
CA ASP A 313 -33.82 37.47 5.06
C ASP A 313 -33.06 36.12 4.99
N GLY A 314 -32.56 35.66 6.12
CA GLY A 314 -31.53 34.62 6.23
C GLY A 314 -32.08 33.21 6.10
N ASP A 315 -33.11 32.90 6.91
CA ASP A 315 -33.78 31.60 7.01
C ASP A 315 -35.06 31.49 6.12
N GLY A 316 -35.76 32.60 5.89
CA GLY A 316 -37.05 32.68 5.21
C GLY A 316 -38.31 32.89 6.09
N ASP A 317 -38.21 33.50 7.28
CA ASP A 317 -39.32 33.76 8.22
C ASP A 317 -40.28 34.91 7.79
N ASP A 318 -39.84 35.83 6.91
CA ASP A 318 -40.37 37.19 6.65
C ASP A 318 -39.83 38.29 7.61
N VAL A 319 -38.76 38.06 8.40
CA VAL A 319 -37.98 39.08 9.15
C VAL A 319 -36.60 39.30 8.49
N PRO A 320 -36.06 40.54 8.42
CA PRO A 320 -34.71 40.77 7.93
C PRO A 320 -33.61 40.50 8.97
N ASP A 321 -32.42 40.08 8.53
CA ASP A 321 -31.30 39.68 9.40
C ASP A 321 -30.94 40.74 10.47
N PHE A 322 -30.93 42.04 10.14
CA PHE A 322 -30.66 43.15 11.10
C PHE A 322 -31.73 43.33 12.22
N ARG A 323 -32.65 42.38 12.35
CA ARG A 323 -33.78 42.37 13.28
C ARG A 323 -34.11 40.98 13.84
N ASP A 324 -33.28 39.97 13.57
CA ASP A 324 -33.53 38.60 14.02
C ASP A 324 -32.40 38.08 14.92
N ASP A 325 -32.77 37.82 16.17
CA ASP A 325 -31.97 37.24 17.26
C ASP A 325 -31.28 35.88 16.91
N ASP A 326 -31.56 35.27 15.74
CA ASP A 326 -31.31 33.88 15.32
C ASP A 326 -31.32 33.76 13.76
N SER A 327 -30.47 34.52 13.05
CA SER A 327 -30.54 34.85 11.59
C SER A 327 -30.64 33.67 10.60
N ASP A 328 -30.26 32.45 10.96
CA ASP A 328 -30.43 31.26 10.11
C ASP A 328 -31.29 30.13 10.74
N GLN A 329 -31.82 30.37 11.95
CA GLN A 329 -32.65 29.48 12.76
C GLN A 329 -32.04 28.09 13.05
N ASP A 330 -30.73 28.04 13.24
CA ASP A 330 -30.05 26.94 13.92
C ASP A 330 -30.53 26.79 15.40
N GLY A 331 -30.68 27.91 16.13
CA GLY A 331 -31.12 27.97 17.52
C GLY A 331 -30.05 28.16 18.60
N HIS A 332 -28.85 28.64 18.24
CA HIS A 332 -28.04 29.53 19.08
C HIS A 332 -28.68 30.93 19.04
N LEU A 333 -27.87 32.00 18.94
CA LEU A 333 -28.26 33.39 18.73
C LEU A 333 -27.02 34.13 18.21
N ASP A 334 -27.16 35.01 17.24
CA ASP A 334 -26.07 35.74 16.55
C ASP A 334 -25.06 36.36 17.57
N ARG A 335 -25.61 36.97 18.62
CA ARG A 335 -24.93 37.58 19.79
C ARG A 335 -24.04 36.65 20.63
N ASP A 336 -24.24 35.34 20.57
CA ASP A 336 -23.43 34.32 21.27
C ASP A 336 -22.38 33.71 20.31
N GLU A 337 -22.43 34.03 19.00
CA GLU A 337 -21.56 33.50 17.93
C GLU A 337 -20.44 34.47 17.52
N VAL A 338 -20.55 35.76 17.87
CA VAL A 338 -19.46 36.75 17.72
C VAL A 338 -18.51 36.85 18.93
N THR A 339 -17.21 37.07 18.67
CA THR A 339 -16.18 37.02 19.74
C THR A 339 -15.80 38.34 20.43
N ASP A 340 -16.23 39.52 19.94
CA ASP A 340 -16.06 40.82 20.62
C ASP A 340 -17.22 41.78 20.27
N THR A 341 -17.61 42.64 21.21
CA THR A 341 -18.78 43.54 21.08
C THR A 341 -18.34 44.92 20.52
N ASP A 342 -17.72 44.92 19.34
CA ASP A 342 -17.22 46.13 18.67
C ASP A 342 -17.69 46.13 17.20
N LEU A 343 -18.79 46.85 16.95
CA LEU A 343 -19.45 47.09 15.66
C LEU A 343 -18.47 47.49 14.52
N SER A 344 -17.27 47.98 14.85
CA SER A 344 -16.24 48.33 13.85
C SER A 344 -15.32 47.16 13.47
N THR A 345 -15.58 45.95 13.98
CA THR A 345 -14.91 44.71 13.62
C THR A 345 -15.69 43.94 12.54
N ARG A 346 -15.09 42.88 12.00
CA ARG A 346 -15.76 41.95 11.06
C ARG A 346 -16.19 40.75 11.91
N PRO A 347 -17.44 40.27 11.79
CA PRO A 347 -17.90 39.05 12.46
C PRO A 347 -17.02 37.85 12.17
N ASP A 348 -17.12 36.85 13.03
CA ASP A 348 -16.35 35.63 12.90
C ASP A 348 -16.82 34.78 11.69
N ASP A 349 -15.86 34.03 11.16
CA ASP A 349 -15.81 33.40 9.82
C ASP A 349 -14.88 32.19 10.03
N THR A 350 -15.38 31.21 10.79
CA THR A 350 -14.56 30.26 11.55
C THR A 350 -13.87 29.22 10.67
N ASP A 351 -14.54 28.64 9.67
CA ASP A 351 -13.93 27.74 8.69
C ASP A 351 -13.14 28.49 7.58
N GLY A 352 -13.60 29.70 7.20
CA GLY A 352 -13.01 30.55 6.17
C GLY A 352 -13.61 30.43 4.76
N ASP A 353 -14.82 29.86 4.59
CA ASP A 353 -15.62 29.82 3.35
C ASP A 353 -15.94 31.25 2.84
N GLY A 354 -16.38 32.12 3.76
CA GLY A 354 -16.78 33.50 3.48
C GLY A 354 -18.27 33.80 3.68
N ILE A 355 -19.06 32.84 4.15
CA ILE A 355 -20.21 33.10 5.03
C ILE A 355 -19.66 33.54 6.42
N PHE A 356 -20.51 33.96 7.34
CA PHE A 356 -20.17 34.32 8.72
C PHE A 356 -20.89 33.36 9.68
N ASP A 357 -20.34 33.09 10.86
CA ASP A 357 -20.88 32.10 11.82
C ASP A 357 -22.40 32.30 12.07
N PHE A 358 -22.86 33.53 12.35
CA PHE A 358 -24.29 33.91 12.53
C PHE A 358 -25.24 33.65 11.33
N ARG A 359 -24.70 33.16 10.22
CA ARG A 359 -25.39 32.84 8.97
C ARG A 359 -24.97 31.47 8.41
N ASP A 360 -24.18 30.69 9.17
CA ASP A 360 -23.71 29.39 8.75
C ASP A 360 -23.98 28.26 9.76
N LEU A 361 -25.09 27.56 9.50
CA LEU A 361 -25.47 26.20 9.92
C LEU A 361 -24.37 25.11 10.06
N ASP A 362 -23.08 25.40 9.85
CA ASP A 362 -21.89 24.52 9.87
C ASP A 362 -20.60 25.33 10.20
N SER A 363 -20.62 26.22 11.21
CA SER A 363 -19.62 27.31 11.39
C SER A 363 -18.15 26.90 11.31
N ASP A 364 -17.78 25.69 11.73
CA ASP A 364 -16.42 25.17 11.68
C ASP A 364 -16.08 24.26 10.48
N GLY A 365 -17.06 23.95 9.62
CA GLY A 365 -16.91 23.20 8.38
C GLY A 365 -16.62 21.70 8.54
N ASP A 366 -16.84 21.09 9.72
CA ASP A 366 -16.78 19.64 9.94
C ASP A 366 -17.91 18.88 9.20
N GLY A 367 -19.04 19.54 8.92
CA GLY A 367 -20.21 19.00 8.22
C GLY A 367 -21.28 18.43 9.15
N LEU A 368 -21.20 18.73 10.45
CA LEU A 368 -22.30 18.55 11.39
C LEU A 368 -23.32 19.68 11.17
N ARG A 369 -23.85 20.27 12.24
CA ARG A 369 -24.83 21.36 12.23
C ARG A 369 -24.90 21.90 13.63
N ASP A 370 -24.61 23.17 13.79
CA ASP A 370 -24.48 23.92 15.03
C ASP A 370 -25.64 23.62 16.01
N ALA A 371 -26.85 23.41 15.46
CA ALA A 371 -28.11 23.11 16.16
C ALA A 371 -28.12 21.76 16.91
N ASP A 372 -27.27 20.83 16.48
CA ASP A 372 -27.00 19.55 17.13
C ASP A 372 -25.74 19.64 18.05
N GLU A 373 -25.01 20.76 18.08
CA GLU A 373 -23.68 20.97 18.69
C GLU A 373 -23.73 21.83 19.96
N LEU A 374 -24.65 21.42 20.85
CA LEU A 374 -25.03 22.10 22.11
C LEU A 374 -23.94 22.16 23.22
N GLY A 375 -22.66 22.21 22.86
CA GLY A 375 -21.51 22.39 23.72
C GLY A 375 -21.10 21.15 24.52
N CYS A 376 -19.79 20.96 24.69
CA CYS A 376 -19.25 19.91 25.56
C CYS A 376 -19.63 20.11 27.05
N PRO A 377 -20.05 19.06 27.78
CA PRO A 377 -20.07 17.63 27.42
C PRO A 377 -21.49 17.12 27.05
N GLY A 378 -22.30 17.96 26.41
CA GLY A 378 -23.65 17.63 25.94
C GLY A 378 -23.64 17.08 24.52
N SER A 379 -23.02 17.85 23.63
CA SER A 379 -22.63 17.49 22.26
C SER A 379 -21.22 18.04 22.00
N THR A 380 -20.87 18.28 20.74
CA THR A 380 -19.66 18.96 20.20
C THR A 380 -19.69 20.49 20.45
N ASP A 381 -18.84 21.29 19.79
CA ASP A 381 -18.59 22.73 20.03
C ASP A 381 -18.50 23.43 18.67
N ALA A 382 -19.60 24.04 18.22
CA ALA A 382 -19.88 24.47 16.83
C ALA A 382 -18.80 25.31 16.11
N HIS A 383 -17.94 26.01 16.87
CA HIS A 383 -16.82 26.79 16.31
C HIS A 383 -15.47 26.03 16.38
N ARG A 384 -15.47 24.70 16.53
CA ARG A 384 -14.28 23.81 16.61
C ARG A 384 -14.56 22.35 16.20
N ALA A 385 -14.16 22.04 14.96
CA ALA A 385 -14.12 20.70 14.37
C ALA A 385 -13.26 19.62 15.12
N ASP A 386 -12.62 19.98 16.24
CA ASP A 386 -11.96 19.14 17.23
C ASP A 386 -12.27 19.75 18.61
N SER A 387 -13.39 19.31 19.21
CA SER A 387 -13.98 19.93 20.42
C SER A 387 -13.04 19.97 21.62
N ASP A 388 -12.20 18.94 21.81
CA ASP A 388 -11.32 18.80 22.98
C ASP A 388 -9.82 19.05 22.72
N GLY A 389 -9.42 19.11 21.45
CA GLY A 389 -8.08 19.50 21.00
C GLY A 389 -7.03 18.39 21.09
N ASP A 390 -7.41 17.11 20.94
CA ASP A 390 -6.47 15.98 20.92
C ASP A 390 -5.96 15.59 19.51
N GLY A 391 -6.60 16.10 18.46
CA GLY A 391 -6.20 15.95 17.05
C GLY A 391 -7.07 14.99 16.22
N PHE A 392 -8.23 14.55 16.71
CA PHE A 392 -9.25 13.86 15.92
C PHE A 392 -10.43 14.80 15.66
N GLN A 393 -10.96 14.79 14.42
CA GLN A 393 -12.16 15.57 14.11
C GLN A 393 -13.41 14.94 14.73
N ASP A 394 -14.38 15.78 15.07
CA ASP A 394 -15.58 15.39 15.80
C ASP A 394 -16.47 14.41 15.00
N THR A 395 -16.67 14.62 13.69
CA THR A 395 -17.30 13.61 12.83
C THR A 395 -16.56 12.29 12.75
N ALA A 396 -15.22 12.33 12.79
CA ALA A 396 -14.38 11.14 12.75
C ALA A 396 -14.49 10.34 14.05
N GLU A 397 -14.54 11.02 15.19
CA GLU A 397 -14.85 10.48 16.51
C GLU A 397 -16.24 9.83 16.55
N ILE A 398 -17.26 10.55 16.09
CA ILE A 398 -18.66 10.09 16.05
C ILE A 398 -18.81 8.82 15.20
N ALA A 399 -18.21 8.79 14.00
CA ALA A 399 -18.22 7.62 13.12
C ALA A 399 -17.39 6.44 13.65
N PHE A 400 -16.32 6.68 14.42
CA PHE A 400 -15.57 5.62 15.10
C PHE A 400 -16.30 5.10 16.35
N GLY A 401 -17.13 5.93 16.98
CA GLY A 401 -17.83 5.64 18.23
C GLY A 401 -17.01 6.00 19.47
N SER A 402 -16.15 7.01 19.38
CA SER A 402 -15.39 7.62 20.48
C SER A 402 -16.17 8.79 21.12
N SER A 403 -15.56 9.93 21.46
CA SER A 403 -16.15 10.92 22.36
C SER A 403 -15.47 12.31 22.25
N PRO A 404 -15.95 13.19 21.36
CA PRO A 404 -15.39 14.54 21.09
C PRO A 404 -15.06 15.44 22.29
N CYS A 405 -15.69 15.19 23.45
CA CYS A 405 -15.49 15.98 24.67
C CYS A 405 -14.50 15.34 25.67
N SER A 406 -13.55 14.52 25.21
CA SER A 406 -12.65 13.75 26.08
C SER A 406 -11.36 13.26 25.39
N ALA A 407 -10.31 14.11 25.41
CA ALA A 407 -8.89 13.93 25.00
C ALA A 407 -8.11 12.71 25.58
N ALA A 408 -8.83 11.77 26.17
CA ALA A 408 -8.39 10.45 26.61
C ALA A 408 -9.13 9.31 25.86
N SER A 409 -9.87 9.63 24.80
CA SER A 409 -10.88 8.75 24.19
C SER A 409 -10.84 8.67 22.65
N GLY A 410 -9.82 9.25 22.00
CA GLY A 410 -9.69 9.35 20.55
C GLY A 410 -9.66 8.05 19.72
N ILE A 411 -9.55 8.19 18.40
CA ILE A 411 -9.54 7.09 17.43
C ILE A 411 -8.32 6.15 17.61
N VAL A 412 -8.58 4.85 17.76
CA VAL A 412 -7.54 3.83 17.96
C VAL A 412 -7.32 3.02 16.69
N GLY A 413 -6.30 3.37 15.91
CA GLY A 413 -5.85 2.59 14.75
C GLY A 413 -4.94 3.36 13.80
N PHE A 414 -4.94 2.94 12.54
CA PHE A 414 -4.42 3.72 11.42
C PHE A 414 -5.64 4.15 10.59
N TYR A 415 -5.83 5.45 10.39
CA TYR A 415 -7.07 6.00 9.82
C TYR A 415 -6.83 7.15 8.84
N PHE A 416 -7.86 7.47 8.06
CA PHE A 416 -7.95 8.68 7.23
C PHE A 416 -9.37 9.25 7.31
N VAL A 417 -9.51 10.58 7.17
CA VAL A 417 -10.76 11.26 6.82
C VAL A 417 -10.68 11.60 5.33
N LEU A 418 -11.66 11.17 4.53
CA LEU A 418 -11.61 11.27 3.06
C LEU A 418 -12.92 11.84 2.47
N PRO A 419 -13.02 13.18 2.33
CA PRO A 419 -14.14 13.84 1.63
C PRO A 419 -14.36 13.28 0.22
N PRO A 420 -15.61 13.12 -0.26
CA PRO A 420 -15.89 12.60 -1.60
C PRO A 420 -15.22 13.44 -2.70
N LEU A 421 -14.42 12.80 -3.57
CA LEU A 421 -13.58 13.48 -4.59
C LEU A 421 -12.56 14.49 -4.03
N GLY A 422 -12.27 14.45 -2.73
CA GLY A 422 -11.27 15.28 -2.07
C GLY A 422 -9.82 14.99 -2.52
N PRO A 423 -8.84 15.70 -1.93
CA PRO A 423 -7.41 15.50 -2.20
C PRO A 423 -6.93 14.09 -1.81
N VAL A 424 -5.73 13.74 -2.27
CA VAL A 424 -5.03 12.52 -1.84
C VAL A 424 -4.34 12.81 -0.52
N GLU A 425 -4.78 12.17 0.55
CA GLU A 425 -4.13 12.18 1.85
C GLU A 425 -3.02 11.13 1.92
N ASP A 426 -1.96 11.40 2.69
CA ASP A 426 -0.89 10.42 2.94
C ASP A 426 -0.54 10.26 4.42
N ALA A 427 -0.23 9.03 4.83
CA ALA A 427 0.12 8.70 6.20
C ALA A 427 1.22 7.62 6.30
N PRO A 428 2.14 7.72 7.29
CA PRO A 428 3.22 6.77 7.47
C PRO A 428 2.73 5.49 8.18
N LEU A 429 2.68 4.38 7.44
CA LEU A 429 2.37 3.07 7.99
C LEU A 429 3.65 2.36 8.43
N VAL A 430 3.75 2.04 9.73
CA VAL A 430 4.90 1.36 10.31
C VAL A 430 4.52 -0.03 10.83
N PHE A 431 5.40 -0.98 10.53
CA PHE A 431 5.44 -2.35 11.03
C PHE A 431 6.67 -2.45 11.94
N GLU A 432 6.45 -2.69 13.23
CA GLU A 432 7.51 -2.62 14.25
C GLU A 432 8.49 -3.80 14.15
N ASP A 433 7.99 -4.95 13.71
CA ASP A 433 8.74 -6.14 13.34
C ASP A 433 8.04 -6.84 12.15
N THR A 434 8.66 -7.91 11.65
CA THR A 434 8.16 -8.78 10.57
C THR A 434 8.43 -10.24 10.95
N ASP A 435 8.16 -10.62 12.19
CA ASP A 435 8.42 -11.98 12.69
C ASP A 435 7.43 -13.01 12.09
N ILE A 436 7.89 -14.24 11.89
CA ILE A 436 7.09 -15.32 11.28
C ILE A 436 6.24 -15.99 12.36
N ASP A 437 5.14 -15.34 12.71
CA ASP A 437 4.24 -15.79 13.79
C ASP A 437 3.50 -17.11 13.46
N ARG A 438 3.35 -17.41 12.16
CA ARG A 438 2.66 -18.59 11.60
C ARG A 438 3.51 -19.34 10.60
N ALA A 439 3.68 -20.65 10.83
CA ALA A 439 4.34 -21.55 9.88
C ALA A 439 3.77 -22.97 9.95
N ASP A 440 3.78 -23.67 8.82
CA ASP A 440 3.25 -25.02 8.69
C ASP A 440 4.33 -26.00 8.25
N LEU A 441 4.74 -26.90 9.16
CA LEU A 441 5.79 -27.88 8.91
C LEU A 441 5.25 -29.16 8.26
N ALA A 442 5.64 -29.44 7.03
CA ALA A 442 5.51 -30.76 6.42
C ALA A 442 6.75 -31.62 6.72
N ILE A 443 6.64 -32.52 7.69
CA ILE A 443 7.68 -33.51 8.00
C ILE A 443 7.57 -34.63 6.98
N ASN A 444 8.49 -34.65 6.02
CA ASN A 444 8.53 -35.59 4.91
C ASN A 444 9.71 -36.57 5.07
N ILE A 445 9.41 -37.80 5.49
CA ILE A 445 10.44 -38.77 5.88
C ILE A 445 10.40 -40.04 5.02
N ASP A 446 11.58 -40.42 4.55
CA ASP A 446 11.89 -41.69 3.91
C ASP A 446 11.56 -42.87 4.86
N THR A 447 10.73 -43.82 4.41
CA THR A 447 10.34 -45.02 5.18
C THR A 447 10.96 -46.32 4.69
N THR A 448 12.06 -46.23 3.95
CA THR A 448 12.79 -47.38 3.41
C THR A 448 13.45 -48.24 4.49
N SER A 449 14.08 -49.33 4.06
CA SER A 449 14.61 -50.35 4.96
C SER A 449 15.85 -49.90 5.76
N SER A 450 16.44 -48.76 5.44
CA SER A 450 17.62 -48.18 6.09
C SER A 450 17.26 -47.16 7.18
N MET A 451 16.19 -46.38 7.00
CA MET A 451 15.70 -45.28 7.86
C MET A 451 15.14 -45.67 9.26
N ARG A 452 15.53 -46.84 9.78
CA ARG A 452 14.97 -47.44 11.01
C ARG A 452 15.24 -46.64 12.28
N ASP A 453 16.42 -46.06 12.41
CA ASP A 453 16.84 -45.39 13.64
C ASP A 453 16.36 -43.92 13.62
N GLU A 454 16.26 -43.33 12.44
CA GLU A 454 15.77 -41.98 12.14
C GLU A 454 14.29 -41.85 12.51
N ILE A 455 13.46 -42.79 12.05
CA ILE A 455 12.03 -42.86 12.40
C ILE A 455 11.84 -43.04 13.92
N ALA A 456 12.66 -43.87 14.57
CA ALA A 456 12.62 -44.04 16.02
C ALA A 456 13.03 -42.77 16.79
N ASN A 457 14.00 -42.01 16.28
CA ASN A 457 14.38 -40.70 16.83
C ASN A 457 13.27 -39.66 16.60
N LEU A 458 12.60 -39.64 15.44
CA LEU A 458 11.46 -38.76 15.14
C LEU A 458 10.28 -39.05 16.10
N GLN A 459 9.91 -40.33 16.25
CA GLN A 459 8.88 -40.80 17.19
C GLN A 459 9.17 -40.35 18.63
N ALA A 460 10.41 -40.47 19.08
CA ALA A 460 10.80 -40.03 20.42
C ALA A 460 10.79 -38.49 20.60
N SER A 461 11.01 -37.72 19.53
CA SER A 461 11.33 -36.30 19.61
C SER A 461 10.22 -35.33 19.20
N LEU A 462 9.21 -35.73 18.41
CA LEU A 462 8.19 -34.80 17.90
C LEU A 462 7.50 -34.01 19.02
N SER A 463 6.72 -34.66 19.89
CA SER A 463 6.02 -33.96 21.00
C SER A 463 6.92 -33.43 22.12
N ASN A 464 8.19 -33.88 22.19
CA ASN A 464 9.07 -33.63 23.34
C ASN A 464 10.19 -32.61 23.06
N VAL A 465 10.52 -32.37 21.79
CA VAL A 465 11.63 -31.53 21.35
C VAL A 465 11.19 -30.65 20.17
N ILE A 466 10.70 -31.26 19.07
CA ILE A 466 10.40 -30.54 17.83
C ILE A 466 9.26 -29.54 18.07
N VAL A 467 8.09 -30.00 18.49
CA VAL A 467 6.93 -29.13 18.69
C VAL A 467 7.24 -28.03 19.72
N PRO A 468 7.73 -28.31 20.94
CA PRO A 468 8.04 -27.25 21.91
C PRO A 468 9.11 -26.25 21.42
N GLY A 469 10.12 -26.71 20.67
CA GLY A 469 11.17 -25.84 20.13
C GLY A 469 10.64 -24.93 19.02
N VAL A 470 9.91 -25.50 18.05
CA VAL A 470 9.26 -24.74 16.97
C VAL A 470 8.27 -23.74 17.55
N THR A 471 7.41 -24.12 18.50
CA THR A 471 6.46 -23.20 19.15
C THR A 471 7.11 -22.17 20.08
N THR A 472 8.44 -22.16 20.21
CA THR A 472 9.18 -21.08 20.89
C THR A 472 9.59 -19.96 19.92
N SER A 473 9.71 -20.26 18.61
CA SER A 473 10.07 -19.30 17.56
C SER A 473 8.89 -18.93 16.64
N VAL A 474 7.88 -19.81 16.54
CA VAL A 474 6.66 -19.63 15.74
C VAL A 474 5.45 -19.93 16.64
N PRO A 475 4.80 -18.93 17.25
CA PRO A 475 3.74 -19.15 18.25
C PRO A 475 2.53 -19.95 17.75
N ASP A 476 2.14 -19.81 16.48
CA ASP A 476 1.06 -20.57 15.85
C ASP A 476 1.61 -21.49 14.74
N ALA A 477 2.36 -22.51 15.16
CA ALA A 477 2.90 -23.55 14.28
C ALA A 477 1.95 -24.76 14.13
N ALA A 478 1.76 -25.23 12.88
CA ALA A 478 1.03 -26.46 12.58
C ALA A 478 1.93 -27.52 11.91
N PHE A 479 1.49 -28.78 11.90
CA PHE A 479 2.33 -29.91 11.50
C PHE A 479 1.57 -30.89 10.59
N SER A 480 2.16 -31.28 9.45
CA SER A 480 1.76 -32.42 8.63
C SER A 480 2.84 -33.49 8.62
N VAL A 481 2.47 -34.73 8.28
CA VAL A 481 3.39 -35.87 8.25
C VAL A 481 3.17 -36.65 6.96
N THR A 482 4.22 -36.78 6.17
CA THR A 482 4.23 -37.53 4.91
C THR A 482 5.40 -38.50 4.88
N SER A 483 5.25 -39.55 4.08
CA SER A 483 6.27 -40.57 3.89
C SER A 483 6.46 -40.93 2.42
N PHE A 484 7.67 -41.34 2.07
CA PHE A 484 8.01 -41.80 0.73
C PHE A 484 9.01 -42.95 0.77
N GLU A 485 8.98 -43.74 -0.29
CA GLU A 485 9.85 -44.90 -0.53
C GLU A 485 10.22 -44.83 -2.03
N ASP A 486 9.75 -45.79 -2.82
CA ASP A 486 9.95 -45.83 -4.26
C ASP A 486 8.65 -46.19 -5.01
N TYR A 487 8.65 -46.04 -6.33
CA TYR A 487 7.64 -46.66 -7.18
C TYR A 487 7.83 -48.19 -7.16
N PRO A 488 6.79 -49.00 -6.91
CA PRO A 488 6.90 -50.46 -6.82
C PRO A 488 7.03 -51.12 -8.20
N VAL A 489 8.09 -50.78 -8.94
CA VAL A 489 8.37 -51.13 -10.33
C VAL A 489 9.87 -51.42 -10.48
N VAL A 490 10.20 -52.64 -10.93
CA VAL A 490 11.59 -53.07 -11.16
C VAL A 490 12.24 -52.21 -12.27
N PRO A 491 13.46 -51.68 -12.11
CA PRO A 491 14.47 -52.03 -11.11
C PRO A 491 14.44 -51.23 -9.79
N PHE A 492 13.56 -50.22 -9.70
CA PHE A 492 13.46 -49.25 -8.62
C PHE A 492 12.87 -49.90 -7.36
N GLY A 493 11.54 -49.93 -7.19
CA GLY A 493 10.87 -50.72 -6.16
C GLY A 493 10.56 -52.16 -6.59
N ASN A 494 9.91 -52.90 -5.69
CA ASN A 494 9.58 -54.31 -5.85
C ASN A 494 8.05 -54.51 -5.88
N PRO A 495 7.42 -54.86 -7.02
CA PRO A 495 5.97 -55.09 -7.13
C PRO A 495 5.32 -56.14 -6.19
N SER A 496 6.12 -56.86 -5.39
CA SER A 496 5.65 -57.82 -4.37
C SER A 496 5.59 -57.25 -2.95
N TYR A 497 6.25 -56.11 -2.72
CA TYR A 497 6.17 -55.30 -1.51
C TYR A 497 5.47 -53.99 -1.89
N SER A 498 4.72 -53.38 -0.98
CA SER A 498 3.81 -52.29 -1.33
C SER A 498 4.50 -50.93 -1.20
N ASP A 499 5.61 -50.78 -1.93
CA ASP A 499 6.42 -49.55 -1.92
C ASP A 499 5.55 -48.36 -2.39
N ARG A 500 5.72 -47.20 -1.75
CA ARG A 500 4.88 -46.01 -1.98
C ARG A 500 5.71 -44.78 -2.34
N PRO A 501 5.57 -44.20 -3.55
CA PRO A 501 6.32 -43.01 -3.92
C PRO A 501 5.88 -41.75 -3.16
N PHE A 502 4.66 -41.75 -2.59
CA PHE A 502 4.18 -40.74 -1.66
C PHE A 502 2.95 -41.22 -0.89
N GLU A 503 2.90 -40.93 0.42
CA GLU A 503 1.70 -41.05 1.26
C GLU A 503 1.61 -39.92 2.31
N ILE A 504 0.37 -39.44 2.54
CA ILE A 504 0.05 -38.47 3.58
C ILE A 504 -0.46 -39.23 4.82
N GLN A 505 0.34 -39.27 5.89
CA GLN A 505 -0.05 -39.87 7.17
C GLN A 505 -0.99 -38.94 7.96
N THR A 506 -0.72 -37.63 7.93
CA THR A 506 -1.75 -36.60 8.19
C THR A 506 -1.48 -35.35 7.36
N ARG A 507 -2.57 -34.71 6.89
CA ARG A 507 -2.59 -33.29 6.51
C ARG A 507 -2.06 -32.43 7.65
N VAL A 508 -1.80 -31.15 7.37
CA VAL A 508 -1.53 -30.12 8.38
C VAL A 508 -2.56 -30.20 9.51
N THR A 509 -2.10 -29.99 10.74
CA THR A 509 -2.95 -29.89 11.93
C THR A 509 -2.21 -29.23 13.09
N THR A 510 -2.93 -28.47 13.91
CA THR A 510 -2.48 -27.97 15.22
C THR A 510 -2.75 -28.96 16.37
N ASP A 511 -3.43 -30.09 16.10
CA ASP A 511 -3.53 -31.18 17.08
C ASP A 511 -2.22 -31.99 17.12
N VAL A 512 -1.32 -31.59 18.01
CA VAL A 512 -0.06 -32.28 18.33
C VAL A 512 -0.27 -33.78 18.61
N THR A 513 -1.41 -34.17 19.17
CA THR A 513 -1.75 -35.59 19.41
C THR A 513 -1.96 -36.36 18.11
N ARG A 514 -2.57 -35.72 17.11
CA ARG A 514 -2.79 -36.27 15.77
C ARG A 514 -1.49 -36.30 14.96
N ALA A 515 -0.66 -35.27 15.06
CA ALA A 515 0.68 -35.26 14.45
C ALA A 515 1.57 -36.36 15.04
N GLN A 516 1.61 -36.51 16.37
CA GLN A 516 2.32 -37.62 17.03
C GLN A 516 1.75 -38.99 16.64
N ALA A 517 0.42 -39.15 16.59
CA ALA A 517 -0.19 -40.42 16.18
C ALA A 517 0.12 -40.81 14.72
N ALA A 518 0.38 -39.83 13.84
CA ALA A 518 0.83 -40.07 12.48
C ALA A 518 2.32 -40.48 12.43
N VAL A 519 3.19 -39.84 13.22
CA VAL A 519 4.60 -40.24 13.36
C VAL A 519 4.76 -41.61 14.04
N ASP A 520 3.95 -41.91 15.06
CA ASP A 520 3.87 -43.22 15.74
C ASP A 520 3.38 -44.35 14.82
N ALA A 521 2.80 -44.02 13.66
CA ALA A 521 2.35 -44.97 12.64
C ALA A 521 3.40 -45.25 11.55
N LEU A 522 4.51 -44.51 11.51
CA LEU A 522 5.62 -44.76 10.59
C LEU A 522 6.34 -46.07 10.96
N GLU A 523 6.43 -47.01 10.03
CA GLU A 523 7.23 -48.23 10.15
C GLU A 523 8.20 -48.34 8.97
N ALA A 524 9.52 -48.37 9.24
CA ALA A 524 10.55 -48.57 8.22
C ALA A 524 10.39 -49.93 7.52
N VAL A 525 9.94 -49.93 6.26
CA VAL A 525 9.48 -51.15 5.58
C VAL A 525 10.63 -52.14 5.41
N SER A 526 10.40 -53.40 5.79
CA SER A 526 11.48 -54.39 5.92
C SER A 526 11.96 -55.01 4.61
N ALA A 527 11.47 -54.52 3.46
CA ALA A 527 11.71 -55.11 2.13
C ALA A 527 11.51 -54.13 0.94
N SER A 528 11.42 -52.81 1.21
CA SER A 528 11.40 -51.76 0.19
C SER A 528 12.82 -51.46 -0.32
N GLY A 529 12.89 -50.86 -1.51
CA GLY A 529 14.15 -50.57 -2.22
C GLY A 529 14.67 -51.76 -3.03
N GLY A 530 14.74 -51.60 -4.35
CA GLY A 530 15.45 -52.50 -5.27
C GLY A 530 16.84 -51.99 -5.67
N ASN A 531 17.08 -50.68 -5.52
CA ASN A 531 18.38 -50.02 -5.66
C ASN A 531 18.71 -49.15 -4.42
N ILE A 532 19.08 -47.86 -4.58
CA ILE A 532 19.61 -46.99 -3.51
C ILE A 532 19.04 -45.55 -3.58
N PRO A 533 18.80 -44.95 -4.75
CA PRO A 533 18.02 -43.72 -4.82
C PRO A 533 16.52 -44.03 -4.68
N GLU A 534 15.77 -43.09 -4.10
CA GLU A 534 14.37 -43.25 -3.71
C GLU A 534 13.54 -42.08 -4.28
N SER A 535 12.22 -42.09 -4.14
CA SER A 535 11.30 -41.15 -4.83
C SER A 535 11.18 -39.74 -4.20
N GLY A 536 12.21 -39.27 -3.48
CA GLY A 536 12.15 -38.03 -2.69
C GLY A 536 11.80 -36.75 -3.48
N LEU A 537 12.17 -36.66 -4.77
CA LEU A 537 11.75 -35.57 -5.66
C LEU A 537 10.23 -35.61 -5.92
N GLU A 538 9.66 -36.78 -6.21
CA GLU A 538 8.22 -36.95 -6.40
C GLU A 538 7.47 -36.60 -5.11
N ALA A 539 7.96 -37.04 -3.94
CA ALA A 539 7.36 -36.72 -2.65
C ALA A 539 7.26 -35.20 -2.41
N LEU A 540 8.30 -34.43 -2.76
CA LEU A 540 8.27 -32.97 -2.69
C LEU A 540 7.27 -32.35 -3.68
N TYR A 541 7.21 -32.84 -4.92
CA TYR A 541 6.22 -32.39 -5.90
C TYR A 541 4.78 -32.66 -5.44
N GLN A 542 4.54 -33.80 -4.79
CA GLN A 542 3.22 -34.14 -4.26
C GLN A 542 2.85 -33.31 -3.02
N ILE A 543 3.81 -32.94 -2.15
CA ILE A 543 3.60 -31.97 -1.07
C ILE A 543 3.28 -30.59 -1.64
N ALA A 544 3.94 -30.19 -2.72
CA ALA A 544 3.75 -28.89 -3.35
C ALA A 544 2.42 -28.77 -4.14
N THR A 545 1.95 -29.84 -4.78
CA THR A 545 0.82 -29.77 -5.73
C THR A 545 -0.41 -30.59 -5.39
N GLY A 546 -0.26 -31.72 -4.68
CA GLY A 546 -1.33 -32.71 -4.52
C GLY A 546 -1.79 -33.35 -5.85
N ALA A 547 -1.03 -33.24 -6.94
CA ALA A 547 -1.45 -33.64 -8.29
C ALA A 547 -1.81 -35.13 -8.43
N GLY A 548 -1.30 -35.98 -7.53
CA GLY A 548 -1.36 -37.44 -7.62
C GLY A 548 -0.30 -37.99 -8.57
N THR A 549 -0.03 -39.30 -8.47
CA THR A 549 0.94 -40.00 -9.32
C THR A 549 0.52 -41.42 -9.61
N SER A 550 0.97 -41.98 -10.73
CA SER A 550 0.50 -43.26 -11.25
C SER A 550 1.63 -44.09 -11.89
N TRP A 551 1.43 -45.41 -11.92
CA TRP A 551 2.42 -46.39 -12.36
C TRP A 551 1.74 -47.72 -12.75
N PRO A 552 2.46 -48.70 -13.34
CA PRO A 552 1.92 -50.02 -13.66
C PRO A 552 1.26 -50.74 -12.48
N GLY A 553 -0.08 -50.68 -12.42
CA GLY A 553 -0.89 -51.40 -11.43
C GLY A 553 -1.21 -50.63 -10.14
N GLY A 554 -0.81 -49.36 -10.00
CA GLY A 554 -1.12 -48.55 -8.83
C GLY A 554 -1.17 -47.03 -9.11
N GLN A 555 -1.58 -46.28 -8.09
CA GLN A 555 -1.57 -44.81 -8.08
C GLN A 555 -1.61 -44.30 -6.63
N THR A 556 -0.99 -43.15 -6.39
CA THR A 556 -1.33 -42.25 -5.29
C THR A 556 -2.37 -41.26 -5.84
N PRO A 557 -3.64 -41.29 -5.40
CA PRO A 557 -4.68 -40.43 -5.97
C PRO A 557 -4.35 -38.95 -5.79
N ALA A 558 -4.83 -38.13 -6.73
CA ALA A 558 -4.81 -36.68 -6.59
C ALA A 558 -5.53 -36.25 -5.29
N PHE A 559 -4.94 -35.28 -4.60
CA PHE A 559 -5.37 -34.77 -3.32
C PHE A 559 -5.66 -33.28 -3.41
N ASP A 560 -6.94 -32.93 -3.25
CA ASP A 560 -7.40 -31.54 -3.15
C ASP A 560 -7.49 -31.15 -1.66
N PRO A 561 -6.70 -30.17 -1.18
CA PRO A 561 -6.70 -29.76 0.22
C PRO A 561 -8.03 -29.16 0.67
N ALA A 562 -8.72 -28.43 -0.21
CA ALA A 562 -10.02 -27.81 0.08
C ALA A 562 -11.14 -28.85 0.26
N VAL A 563 -10.98 -30.08 -0.27
CA VAL A 563 -11.96 -31.16 -0.10
C VAL A 563 -11.91 -31.70 1.34
N GLY A 564 -12.92 -31.30 2.11
CA GLY A 564 -13.14 -31.74 3.50
C GLY A 564 -12.78 -30.71 4.57
N LEU A 565 -12.39 -29.50 4.18
CA LEU A 565 -12.07 -28.35 5.04
C LEU A 565 -13.05 -28.21 6.23
N VAL A 566 -12.50 -28.09 7.46
CA VAL A 566 -13.26 -27.70 8.66
C VAL A 566 -12.78 -26.31 9.13
N PRO A 567 -13.47 -25.21 8.78
CA PRO A 567 -13.07 -23.86 9.19
C PRO A 567 -12.88 -23.73 10.70
N GLY A 568 -11.75 -23.14 11.11
CA GLY A 568 -11.36 -23.02 12.53
C GLY A 568 -10.63 -24.24 13.12
N VAL A 569 -10.39 -25.28 12.31
CA VAL A 569 -9.31 -26.25 12.51
C VAL A 569 -8.21 -25.90 11.51
N ALA A 570 -6.94 -26.18 11.82
CA ALA A 570 -5.83 -25.97 10.89
C ALA A 570 -5.80 -27.02 9.76
N ASP A 571 -6.84 -27.02 8.92
CA ASP A 571 -6.85 -27.59 7.58
C ASP A 571 -6.65 -26.41 6.61
N GLY A 572 -5.50 -26.29 5.95
CA GLY A 572 -5.24 -25.22 4.96
C GLY A 572 -5.60 -25.60 3.52
N THR A 573 -5.37 -24.67 2.59
CA THR A 573 -5.74 -24.80 1.16
C THR A 573 -4.55 -24.77 0.18
N ILE A 574 -3.34 -24.46 0.66
CA ILE A 574 -2.14 -24.40 -0.19
C ILE A 574 -1.46 -25.77 -0.24
N GLY A 575 -1.08 -26.18 -1.45
CA GLY A 575 -0.32 -27.41 -1.70
C GLY A 575 -1.01 -28.73 -1.33
N GLY A 576 -0.31 -29.83 -1.61
CA GLY A 576 -0.81 -31.20 -1.44
C GLY A 576 -0.83 -31.75 -0.01
N VAL A 577 -0.54 -30.94 1.00
CA VAL A 577 -0.76 -31.29 2.42
C VAL A 577 -1.76 -30.36 3.13
N GLY A 578 -2.18 -29.27 2.48
CA GLY A 578 -3.07 -28.26 3.02
C GLY A 578 -2.38 -27.29 3.99
N PHE A 579 -1.31 -26.63 3.55
CA PHE A 579 -0.71 -25.48 4.24
C PHE A 579 -1.74 -24.32 4.32
N ARG A 580 -1.74 -23.58 5.43
CA ARG A 580 -2.62 -22.42 5.65
C ARG A 580 -2.17 -21.24 4.77
N SER A 581 -3.14 -20.44 4.33
CA SER A 581 -2.95 -19.30 3.40
C SER A 581 -2.33 -18.06 4.05
N ASP A 582 -2.04 -18.12 5.34
CA ASP A 582 -1.50 -17.06 6.20
C ASP A 582 -0.34 -17.62 7.05
N SER A 583 0.44 -18.55 6.49
CA SER A 583 1.53 -19.22 7.19
C SER A 583 2.69 -19.53 6.24
N LEU A 584 3.92 -19.50 6.73
CA LEU A 584 5.11 -19.92 5.98
C LEU A 584 5.10 -21.45 5.77
N PRO A 585 5.03 -21.96 4.53
CA PRO A 585 5.08 -23.40 4.29
C PRO A 585 6.52 -23.89 4.40
N ILE A 586 6.80 -24.81 5.32
CA ILE A 586 8.16 -25.33 5.54
C ILE A 586 8.15 -26.84 5.34
N VAL A 587 8.97 -27.35 4.43
CA VAL A 587 9.12 -28.80 4.24
C VAL A 587 10.42 -29.26 4.89
N VAL A 588 10.32 -30.22 5.81
CA VAL A 588 11.46 -30.85 6.48
C VAL A 588 11.65 -32.23 5.86
N HIS A 589 12.58 -32.35 4.92
CA HIS A 589 12.82 -33.56 4.13
C HIS A 589 13.98 -34.38 4.69
N ILE A 590 13.71 -35.64 5.08
CA ILE A 590 14.61 -36.48 5.89
C ILE A 590 14.86 -37.82 5.17
N THR A 591 16.11 -38.18 4.90
CA THR A 591 16.49 -39.40 4.12
C THR A 591 17.93 -39.85 4.36
N ASP A 592 18.22 -41.14 4.09
CA ASP A 592 19.57 -41.69 3.93
C ASP A 592 19.86 -42.21 2.50
N ALA A 593 19.04 -41.76 1.54
CA ALA A 593 19.12 -42.03 0.12
C ALA A 593 19.31 -40.75 -0.73
N LEU A 594 19.74 -40.92 -1.99
CA LEU A 594 19.61 -39.89 -3.02
C LEU A 594 18.19 -39.93 -3.59
N SER A 595 17.75 -38.89 -4.31
CA SER A 595 16.46 -38.95 -5.03
C SER A 595 16.59 -39.29 -6.51
N HIS A 596 15.66 -40.12 -7.00
CA HIS A 596 15.48 -40.45 -8.40
C HIS A 596 14.82 -39.32 -9.21
N GLU A 597 15.23 -39.17 -10.47
CA GLU A 597 14.65 -38.21 -11.42
C GLU A 597 13.46 -38.83 -12.18
N GLY A 598 12.41 -38.04 -12.47
CA GLY A 598 11.23 -38.48 -13.20
C GLY A 598 11.53 -39.17 -14.55
N ARG A 599 12.54 -38.70 -15.31
CA ARG A 599 12.98 -39.38 -16.55
C ARG A 599 13.60 -40.75 -16.31
N GLU A 600 14.20 -40.99 -15.15
CA GLU A 600 14.76 -42.31 -14.81
C GLU A 600 13.62 -43.32 -14.66
N TYR A 601 12.56 -42.98 -13.92
CA TYR A 601 11.33 -43.77 -13.85
C TYR A 601 10.69 -43.99 -15.23
N GLN A 602 10.49 -42.92 -15.99
CA GLN A 602 9.86 -42.96 -17.32
C GLN A 602 10.67 -43.80 -18.32
N SER A 603 11.99 -43.93 -18.15
CA SER A 603 12.85 -44.76 -18.99
C SER A 603 12.62 -46.27 -18.81
N ALA A 604 12.21 -46.72 -17.62
CA ALA A 604 11.90 -48.13 -17.36
C ALA A 604 10.44 -48.46 -17.69
N ASP A 605 9.51 -47.55 -17.39
CA ASP A 605 8.13 -47.62 -17.84
C ASP A 605 7.55 -46.21 -18.12
N PRO A 606 7.29 -45.85 -19.41
CA PRO A 606 6.74 -44.56 -19.78
C PRO A 606 5.32 -44.24 -19.29
N SER A 607 4.67 -45.15 -18.54
CA SER A 607 3.41 -44.86 -17.85
C SER A 607 3.58 -44.33 -16.41
N ILE A 608 4.81 -44.24 -15.90
CA ILE A 608 5.09 -43.62 -14.60
C ILE A 608 5.06 -42.09 -14.71
N THR A 609 4.19 -41.44 -13.94
CA THR A 609 3.96 -39.99 -14.01
C THR A 609 4.80 -39.20 -12.99
N ALA A 610 6.08 -39.55 -12.85
CA ALA A 610 7.01 -38.89 -11.93
C ALA A 610 7.46 -37.50 -12.42
N ALA A 611 7.65 -36.55 -11.49
CA ALA A 611 8.07 -35.18 -11.76
C ALA A 611 9.58 -35.05 -12.06
N SER A 612 9.92 -34.04 -12.87
CA SER A 612 11.31 -33.60 -13.09
C SER A 612 11.79 -32.64 -12.00
N VAL A 613 13.11 -32.48 -11.85
CA VAL A 613 13.70 -31.54 -10.87
C VAL A 613 13.17 -30.11 -11.03
N GLU A 614 12.99 -29.64 -12.28
CA GLU A 614 12.48 -28.28 -12.51
C GLU A 614 11.00 -28.15 -12.14
N ASN A 615 10.17 -29.16 -12.39
CA ASN A 615 8.77 -29.15 -11.95
C ASN A 615 8.65 -29.14 -10.41
N VAL A 616 9.56 -29.83 -9.72
CA VAL A 616 9.64 -29.81 -8.24
C VAL A 616 9.97 -28.42 -7.72
N LYS A 617 11.01 -27.77 -8.29
CA LYS A 617 11.39 -26.39 -7.92
C LYS A 617 10.23 -25.41 -8.12
N THR A 618 9.67 -25.37 -9.33
CA THR A 618 8.58 -24.43 -9.66
C THR A 618 7.39 -24.65 -8.74
N ALA A 619 6.95 -25.89 -8.53
CA ALA A 619 5.81 -26.16 -7.65
C ALA A 619 6.05 -25.74 -6.19
N LEU A 620 7.27 -25.89 -5.66
CA LEU A 620 7.62 -25.43 -4.30
C LEU A 620 7.67 -23.90 -4.22
N PHE A 621 8.23 -23.24 -5.23
CA PHE A 621 8.32 -21.78 -5.32
C PHE A 621 6.93 -21.14 -5.50
N ASP A 622 6.07 -21.72 -6.35
CA ASP A 622 4.68 -21.27 -6.58
C ASP A 622 3.82 -21.29 -5.31
N ILE A 623 4.22 -22.04 -4.27
CA ILE A 623 3.58 -22.05 -2.95
C ILE A 623 4.41 -21.38 -1.85
N GLY A 624 5.51 -20.69 -2.17
CA GLY A 624 6.39 -20.03 -1.19
C GLY A 624 7.10 -21.00 -0.22
N ALA A 625 7.21 -22.28 -0.55
CA ALA A 625 7.69 -23.29 0.38
C ALA A 625 9.21 -23.29 0.57
N ARG A 626 9.66 -23.20 1.82
CA ARG A 626 11.07 -23.27 2.23
C ARG A 626 11.44 -24.71 2.59
N VAL A 627 12.42 -25.33 1.92
CA VAL A 627 12.77 -26.75 2.14
C VAL A 627 14.06 -26.91 2.95
N ILE A 628 13.91 -27.31 4.21
CA ILE A 628 15.02 -27.75 5.07
C ILE A 628 15.26 -29.24 4.82
N THR A 629 16.51 -29.66 4.70
CA THR A 629 16.83 -31.07 4.47
C THR A 629 17.76 -31.64 5.53
N ILE A 630 17.60 -32.93 5.84
CA ILE A 630 18.37 -33.64 6.86
C ILE A 630 18.83 -35.00 6.31
N ALA A 631 20.13 -35.09 6.04
CA ALA A 631 20.81 -36.29 5.57
C ALA A 631 21.30 -37.15 6.75
N ASN A 632 21.19 -38.46 6.70
CA ASN A 632 22.01 -39.33 7.54
C ASN A 632 23.43 -39.47 6.94
N ALA A 633 24.48 -39.52 7.76
CA ALA A 633 25.89 -39.59 7.33
C ALA A 633 26.33 -40.86 6.57
N ARG A 634 25.45 -41.87 6.44
CA ARG A 634 25.55 -42.97 5.46
C ARG A 634 25.50 -42.43 4.02
N LEU A 635 24.78 -41.33 3.79
CA LEU A 635 25.00 -40.48 2.62
C LEU A 635 26.35 -39.79 2.79
N PRO A 636 27.26 -39.89 1.80
CA PRO A 636 28.38 -38.97 1.72
C PRO A 636 27.89 -37.53 1.86
N ARG A 637 28.71 -36.67 2.49
CA ARG A 637 28.49 -35.21 2.42
C ARG A 637 28.27 -34.80 0.98
N SER A 638 27.54 -33.69 0.80
CA SER A 638 27.61 -32.89 -0.42
C SER A 638 29.07 -32.87 -0.86
N LEU A 639 29.34 -33.43 -2.03
CA LEU A 639 30.69 -33.49 -2.56
C LEU A 639 31.11 -32.02 -2.69
N THR A 640 32.10 -31.59 -1.92
CA THR A 640 32.58 -30.20 -2.02
C THR A 640 33.08 -29.94 -3.44
N ASP A 641 33.24 -28.70 -3.88
CA ASP A 641 33.89 -28.45 -5.18
C ASP A 641 35.25 -29.16 -5.30
N GLY A 642 35.94 -29.44 -4.18
CA GLY A 642 37.17 -30.24 -4.11
C GLY A 642 36.97 -31.77 -4.13
N ASP A 643 35.82 -32.30 -3.72
CA ASP A 643 35.48 -33.73 -3.75
C ASP A 643 34.70 -34.13 -5.01
N ILE A 644 33.86 -33.21 -5.53
CA ILE A 644 33.44 -33.15 -6.93
C ILE A 644 34.71 -33.14 -7.76
N ASP A 645 35.66 -32.23 -7.54
CA ASP A 645 36.93 -32.32 -8.26
C ASP A 645 37.69 -33.61 -7.95
N SER A 646 37.62 -34.23 -6.77
CA SER A 646 38.29 -35.53 -6.58
C SER A 646 37.67 -36.65 -7.44
N ILE A 647 36.34 -36.66 -7.59
CA ILE A 647 35.59 -37.68 -8.35
C ILE A 647 35.56 -37.34 -9.83
N PHE A 648 35.23 -36.11 -10.23
CA PHE A 648 35.25 -35.63 -11.60
C PHE A 648 36.67 -35.46 -12.14
N GLN A 649 37.71 -35.14 -11.35
CA GLN A 649 39.10 -35.36 -11.81
C GLN A 649 39.42 -36.86 -11.88
N SER A 650 38.81 -37.74 -11.09
CA SER A 650 38.99 -39.20 -11.28
C SER A 650 38.40 -39.71 -12.60
N GLN A 651 37.26 -39.15 -13.03
CA GLN A 651 36.57 -39.48 -14.29
C GLN A 651 37.19 -38.75 -15.51
N CYS A 652 37.49 -37.45 -15.39
CA CYS A 652 37.99 -36.58 -16.47
C CYS A 652 39.52 -36.42 -16.51
N THR A 653 40.31 -36.94 -15.55
CA THR A 653 41.75 -36.58 -15.44
C THR A 653 42.70 -37.64 -14.89
N ARG A 654 42.28 -38.56 -14.01
CA ARG A 654 43.23 -39.24 -13.10
C ARG A 654 43.82 -40.56 -13.61
N GLY A 655 44.72 -40.45 -14.58
CA GLY A 655 45.81 -41.41 -14.75
C GLY A 655 45.41 -42.82 -15.22
N THR A 656 44.18 -43.01 -15.65
CA THR A 656 43.66 -44.23 -16.27
C THR A 656 43.87 -44.18 -17.79
N GLU A 657 43.71 -45.34 -18.44
CA GLU A 657 44.05 -45.54 -19.85
C GLU A 657 42.88 -45.23 -20.80
N HIS A 658 41.97 -44.35 -20.37
CA HIS A 658 40.66 -44.10 -21.00
C HIS A 658 40.43 -42.61 -21.33
N PHE A 659 39.46 -42.33 -22.20
CA PHE A 659 38.93 -40.97 -22.46
C PHE A 659 37.42 -40.98 -22.72
N PHE A 660 36.78 -39.81 -22.64
CA PHE A 660 35.32 -39.60 -22.61
C PHE A 660 34.78 -38.95 -23.90
N GLY A 661 33.58 -39.37 -24.34
CA GLY A 661 32.83 -38.78 -25.45
C GLY A 661 31.31 -38.87 -25.25
N ARG A 662 30.56 -38.19 -26.12
CA ARG A 662 29.10 -38.07 -26.12
C ARG A 662 28.58 -38.21 -27.55
N ILE A 663 27.43 -38.87 -27.72
CA ILE A 663 26.72 -38.96 -29.00
C ILE A 663 25.36 -38.26 -28.84
N GLU A 664 25.02 -37.35 -29.76
CA GLU A 664 23.84 -36.48 -29.67
C GLU A 664 22.73 -36.75 -30.72
N ASP A 665 23.04 -37.37 -31.86
CA ASP A 665 22.07 -37.53 -32.96
C ASP A 665 21.26 -38.84 -32.89
N PRO A 666 19.90 -38.79 -32.76
CA PRO A 666 19.04 -39.98 -32.76
C PRO A 666 19.03 -40.78 -34.08
N VAL A 667 19.57 -40.24 -35.19
CA VAL A 667 19.48 -40.86 -36.52
C VAL A 667 20.78 -41.58 -36.96
N GLY A 668 21.73 -41.80 -36.04
CA GLY A 668 22.94 -42.59 -36.31
C GLY A 668 23.83 -42.00 -37.42
N HIS A 669 23.90 -40.67 -37.48
CA HIS A 669 24.78 -39.92 -38.38
C HIS A 669 25.99 -39.32 -37.67
N ASP A 670 25.94 -39.24 -36.35
CA ASP A 670 27.03 -38.87 -35.47
C ASP A 670 27.97 -40.06 -35.23
N ILE A 671 29.28 -39.85 -35.42
CA ILE A 671 30.32 -40.87 -35.27
C ILE A 671 31.61 -40.19 -34.82
N ASP A 672 32.02 -40.45 -33.59
CA ASP A 672 33.32 -40.01 -33.05
C ASP A 672 34.48 -40.76 -33.72
N TRP A 673 35.25 -40.10 -34.59
CA TRP A 673 36.46 -40.68 -35.18
C TRP A 673 37.73 -40.29 -34.42
N PHE A 674 38.44 -41.30 -33.93
CA PHE A 674 39.77 -41.19 -33.35
C PHE A 674 40.83 -41.75 -34.29
N ARG A 675 41.97 -41.07 -34.41
CA ARG A 675 43.02 -41.36 -35.38
C ARG A 675 44.28 -41.90 -34.71
N LEU A 676 44.66 -43.13 -35.05
CA LEU A 676 45.83 -43.82 -34.50
C LEU A 676 47.01 -43.76 -35.49
N ASP A 677 47.93 -42.82 -35.26
CA ASP A 677 49.14 -42.62 -36.09
C ASP A 677 50.31 -43.51 -35.67
N GLY A 678 51.00 -44.12 -36.65
CA GLY A 678 52.25 -44.83 -36.38
C GLY A 678 52.71 -45.79 -37.48
N ASN A 679 53.88 -45.52 -38.05
CA ASN A 679 54.47 -46.27 -39.19
C ASN A 679 54.75 -47.77 -38.94
N ASN A 680 54.59 -48.26 -37.70
CA ASN A 680 54.84 -49.66 -37.30
C ASN A 680 53.61 -50.32 -36.64
N LEU A 681 52.40 -49.80 -36.84
CA LEU A 681 51.17 -50.33 -36.23
C LEU A 681 50.61 -51.59 -36.92
N SER A 682 50.84 -51.74 -38.23
CA SER A 682 50.39 -52.92 -38.99
C SER A 682 51.05 -54.21 -38.46
N GLY A 683 50.24 -55.22 -38.18
CA GLY A 683 50.64 -56.48 -37.55
C GLY A 683 50.62 -56.51 -36.01
N ARG A 684 50.24 -55.40 -35.35
CA ARG A 684 50.07 -55.33 -33.88
C ARG A 684 48.62 -55.63 -33.47
N ARG A 685 48.42 -56.10 -32.23
CA ARG A 685 47.07 -56.32 -31.67
C ARG A 685 46.50 -54.99 -31.17
N LEU A 686 45.29 -54.66 -31.59
CA LEU A 686 44.51 -53.53 -31.09
C LEU A 686 43.35 -54.08 -30.25
N VAL A 687 43.18 -53.55 -29.04
CA VAL A 687 42.01 -53.77 -28.18
C VAL A 687 41.37 -52.42 -27.92
N ILE A 688 40.05 -52.35 -28.04
CA ILE A 688 39.22 -51.19 -27.70
C ILE A 688 38.06 -51.72 -26.86
N GLU A 689 37.73 -51.02 -25.78
CA GLU A 689 36.62 -51.35 -24.88
C GLU A 689 35.88 -50.05 -24.58
N THR A 690 34.56 -50.00 -24.80
CA THR A 690 33.69 -48.88 -24.40
C THR A 690 33.03 -49.17 -23.05
N PHE A 691 32.60 -48.11 -22.35
CA PHE A 691 32.01 -48.17 -21.02
C PHE A 691 30.89 -47.14 -20.92
N ALA A 692 29.65 -47.57 -20.65
CA ALA A 692 28.53 -46.66 -20.45
C ALA A 692 28.72 -45.81 -19.18
N ALA A 693 28.67 -44.48 -19.30
CA ALA A 693 29.17 -43.59 -18.23
C ALA A 693 28.24 -43.42 -17.00
N ARG A 694 27.03 -44.01 -17.01
CA ARG A 694 26.08 -44.01 -15.88
C ARG A 694 25.29 -45.31 -15.82
N LEU A 695 24.85 -45.69 -14.63
CA LEU A 695 23.68 -46.56 -14.46
C LEU A 695 22.46 -45.81 -15.04
N GLY A 696 22.03 -46.16 -16.26
CA GLY A 696 20.96 -45.46 -16.97
C GLY A 696 21.38 -44.68 -18.23
N SER A 697 22.61 -44.84 -18.74
CA SER A 697 22.91 -44.45 -20.13
C SER A 697 22.23 -45.41 -21.09
N ALA A 698 21.47 -44.90 -22.07
CA ALA A 698 20.79 -45.69 -23.09
C ALA A 698 21.63 -45.96 -24.36
N LEU A 699 22.87 -45.48 -24.38
CA LEU A 699 23.82 -45.66 -25.48
C LEU A 699 24.40 -47.08 -25.49
N ASP A 700 23.90 -47.91 -26.42
CA ASP A 700 24.55 -49.13 -26.95
C ASP A 700 25.59 -48.69 -28.01
N SER A 701 26.89 -48.88 -27.74
CA SER A 701 27.97 -48.27 -28.55
C SER A 701 28.71 -49.25 -29.47
N LEU A 702 28.65 -49.02 -30.79
CA LEU A 702 29.34 -49.88 -31.78
C LEU A 702 30.73 -49.33 -32.14
N ILE A 703 31.75 -50.21 -32.04
CA ILE A 703 33.15 -49.90 -32.36
C ILE A 703 33.52 -50.37 -33.79
N VAL A 704 33.83 -49.41 -34.66
CA VAL A 704 34.31 -49.64 -36.04
C VAL A 704 35.79 -49.27 -36.17
N VAL A 705 36.60 -50.09 -36.86
CA VAL A 705 38.02 -49.78 -37.12
C VAL A 705 38.34 -49.93 -38.61
N VAL A 706 38.97 -48.92 -39.21
CA VAL A 706 39.37 -48.89 -40.64
C VAL A 706 40.85 -48.46 -40.83
N ASP A 707 41.46 -48.83 -41.96
CA ASP A 707 42.77 -48.31 -42.38
C ASP A 707 42.65 -47.04 -43.24
N GLN A 708 43.78 -46.45 -43.66
CA GLN A 708 43.82 -45.22 -44.47
C GLN A 708 43.09 -45.30 -45.84
N ASN A 709 42.71 -46.49 -46.30
CA ASN A 709 41.97 -46.70 -47.54
C ASN A 709 40.46 -46.94 -47.29
N GLY A 710 40.03 -46.99 -46.03
CA GLY A 710 38.69 -47.39 -45.63
C GLY A 710 38.49 -48.92 -45.54
N GLU A 711 39.56 -49.73 -45.54
CA GLU A 711 39.40 -51.18 -45.36
C GLU A 711 39.15 -51.50 -43.87
N VAL A 712 37.98 -52.08 -43.58
CA VAL A 712 37.56 -52.47 -42.22
C VAL A 712 38.48 -53.56 -41.66
N GLN A 713 38.94 -53.36 -40.43
CA GLN A 713 39.85 -54.27 -39.73
C GLN A 713 39.08 -55.39 -39.03
N ALA A 714 39.44 -56.64 -39.31
CA ALA A 714 38.74 -57.80 -38.75
C ALA A 714 39.16 -58.08 -37.29
N GLY A 715 38.19 -58.00 -36.37
CA GLY A 715 38.33 -58.48 -35.00
C GLY A 715 38.42 -60.01 -34.93
N GLY A 716 39.19 -60.52 -33.95
CA GLY A 716 39.14 -61.92 -33.50
C GLY A 716 38.00 -62.17 -32.51
N SER A 717 37.54 -61.12 -31.84
CA SER A 717 36.24 -61.02 -31.18
C SER A 717 35.75 -59.58 -31.33
N GLN A 718 34.56 -59.39 -31.89
CA GLN A 718 33.69 -58.25 -31.59
C GLN A 718 32.59 -58.79 -30.69
N VAL A 719 32.27 -58.06 -29.62
CA VAL A 719 31.24 -58.43 -28.65
C VAL A 719 30.58 -57.13 -28.21
N ASP A 720 29.39 -56.89 -28.72
CA ASP A 720 28.40 -56.09 -28.01
C ASP A 720 27.86 -56.95 -26.87
N ASP A 721 27.44 -56.33 -25.76
CA ASP A 721 26.85 -57.00 -24.61
C ASP A 721 27.73 -58.06 -23.89
N ILE A 722 28.71 -57.60 -23.09
CA ILE A 722 29.33 -58.46 -22.07
C ILE A 722 28.37 -58.64 -20.88
N LEU A 723 27.35 -59.50 -21.07
CA LEU A 723 26.21 -59.78 -20.17
C LEU A 723 26.53 -60.29 -18.73
N ASN A 724 27.73 -60.10 -18.20
CA ASN A 724 28.10 -60.39 -16.81
C ASN A 724 29.11 -59.35 -16.27
N TYR A 725 28.68 -58.53 -15.30
CA TYR A 725 29.44 -57.49 -14.56
C TYR A 725 29.70 -56.14 -15.27
N HIS A 726 28.61 -55.38 -15.51
CA HIS A 726 28.46 -53.93 -15.18
C HIS A 726 29.62 -52.93 -15.47
N ILE A 727 30.48 -53.15 -16.45
CA ILE A 727 31.64 -52.25 -16.68
C ILE A 727 31.87 -51.99 -18.17
N VAL A 728 32.15 -53.03 -18.97
CA VAL A 728 32.39 -52.89 -20.42
C VAL A 728 31.07 -53.06 -21.17
N ASP A 729 30.82 -52.13 -22.08
CA ASP A 729 29.69 -52.07 -23.00
C ASP A 729 30.00 -52.95 -24.24
N SER A 730 30.59 -52.35 -25.29
CA SER A 730 31.10 -53.08 -26.47
C SER A 730 32.63 -53.22 -26.46
N ARG A 731 33.13 -54.19 -27.25
CA ARG A 731 34.55 -54.53 -27.32
C ARG A 731 35.01 -54.98 -28.71
N PHE A 732 36.10 -54.37 -29.17
CA PHE A 732 36.90 -54.82 -30.32
C PHE A 732 38.23 -55.44 -29.85
N ASP A 733 38.56 -56.65 -30.31
CA ASP A 733 39.86 -57.29 -30.07
C ASP A 733 40.40 -57.89 -31.38
N GLY A 734 41.33 -57.20 -32.03
CA GLY A 734 41.77 -57.48 -33.41
C GLY A 734 43.27 -57.36 -33.64
N THR A 735 43.72 -57.71 -34.85
CA THR A 735 45.10 -57.47 -35.30
C THR A 735 45.06 -56.55 -36.50
N LEU A 736 45.79 -55.43 -36.42
CA LEU A 736 45.83 -54.43 -37.49
C LEU A 736 46.49 -54.99 -38.75
N THR A 737 45.88 -54.73 -39.89
CA THR A 737 46.32 -55.12 -41.25
C THR A 737 46.29 -53.90 -42.17
N GLY A 738 46.57 -54.01 -43.46
CA GLY A 738 46.64 -52.81 -44.33
C GLY A 738 47.77 -51.86 -43.92
N SER A 739 47.55 -50.55 -44.06
CA SER A 739 48.57 -49.51 -43.77
C SER A 739 48.05 -48.36 -42.90
N PRO A 740 48.87 -47.86 -41.93
CA PRO A 740 48.50 -46.72 -41.09
C PRO A 740 48.44 -45.39 -41.88
N PRO A 741 47.74 -44.36 -41.37
CA PRO A 741 47.00 -44.32 -40.10
C PRO A 741 45.79 -45.25 -40.06
N TYR A 742 45.36 -45.57 -38.84
CA TYR A 742 44.10 -46.26 -38.58
C TYR A 742 43.10 -45.30 -37.98
N TYR A 743 41.81 -45.53 -38.22
CA TYR A 743 40.72 -44.74 -37.64
C TYR A 743 39.79 -45.67 -36.87
N ILE A 744 39.39 -45.22 -35.69
CA ILE A 744 38.43 -45.86 -34.80
C ILE A 744 37.20 -44.96 -34.83
N GLY A 745 36.06 -45.47 -35.27
CA GLY A 745 34.77 -44.79 -35.16
C GLY A 745 33.97 -45.39 -34.01
N ILE A 746 33.35 -44.56 -33.19
CA ILE A 746 32.40 -44.94 -32.14
C ILE A 746 31.07 -44.27 -32.46
N THR A 747 29.97 -45.01 -32.42
CA THR A 747 28.63 -44.56 -32.79
C THR A 747 27.59 -45.32 -31.99
N ALA A 748 26.37 -44.80 -31.90
CA ALA A 748 25.23 -45.55 -31.38
C ALA A 748 24.84 -46.69 -32.34
N PHE A 749 24.36 -47.79 -31.77
CA PHE A 749 23.67 -48.88 -32.45
C PHE A 749 22.33 -49.16 -31.77
N GLY A 750 21.50 -49.99 -32.40
CA GLY A 750 20.18 -50.34 -31.87
C GLY A 750 19.80 -51.76 -32.26
N ASP A 751 20.06 -52.73 -31.39
CA ASP A 751 19.58 -54.10 -31.58
C ASP A 751 18.07 -54.22 -31.32
N THR A 752 17.31 -54.44 -32.39
CA THR A 752 15.94 -54.95 -32.32
C THR A 752 15.88 -56.48 -32.44
N ARG A 753 16.61 -57.19 -31.56
CA ARG A 753 16.61 -58.65 -31.37
C ARG A 753 16.51 -59.49 -32.65
N ASP A 754 17.65 -59.80 -33.28
CA ASP A 754 18.05 -61.09 -33.92
C ASP A 754 17.08 -61.85 -34.91
N ASP A 755 15.82 -61.43 -35.12
CA ASP A 755 14.73 -62.25 -35.69
C ASP A 755 13.92 -61.58 -36.83
N GLU A 756 13.69 -60.25 -36.83
CA GLU A 756 12.78 -59.55 -37.79
C GLU A 756 13.50 -58.50 -38.69
N PRO A 757 12.96 -58.16 -39.88
CA PRO A 757 13.73 -57.50 -40.94
C PRO A 757 13.60 -55.97 -41.00
N ALA A 758 14.28 -55.28 -40.08
CA ALA A 758 14.74 -53.88 -40.21
C ALA A 758 13.75 -52.87 -40.87
N ASP A 759 12.69 -52.51 -40.14
CA ASP A 759 11.71 -51.48 -40.53
C ASP A 759 11.91 -50.11 -39.84
N GLY A 760 13.12 -49.84 -39.34
CA GLY A 760 13.67 -48.48 -39.23
C GLY A 760 13.27 -47.64 -38.02
N GLU A 761 12.58 -48.21 -37.03
CA GLU A 761 12.19 -47.54 -35.78
C GLU A 761 13.02 -48.13 -34.62
N GLY A 762 14.34 -47.94 -34.68
CA GLY A 762 15.28 -48.25 -33.59
C GLY A 762 15.25 -47.16 -32.52
N SER A 763 15.58 -47.51 -31.27
CA SER A 763 15.53 -46.58 -30.13
C SER A 763 16.55 -45.44 -30.22
N ASP A 764 16.16 -44.25 -29.76
CA ASP A 764 16.97 -43.03 -29.74
C ASP A 764 18.15 -43.11 -28.75
N SER A 765 19.21 -43.83 -29.13
CA SER A 765 20.34 -44.19 -28.26
C SER A 765 21.42 -43.09 -28.12
N ALA A 766 21.01 -41.87 -27.74
CA ALA A 766 21.94 -40.79 -27.39
C ALA A 766 22.49 -40.96 -25.96
N GLY A 767 23.74 -40.56 -25.70
CA GLY A 767 24.34 -40.75 -24.37
C GLY A 767 25.83 -40.53 -24.26
N PHE A 768 26.42 -41.05 -23.18
CA PHE A 768 27.80 -40.79 -22.75
C PHE A 768 28.60 -42.09 -22.61
N TYR A 769 29.84 -42.09 -23.11
CA TYR A 769 30.74 -43.25 -23.02
C TYR A 769 32.16 -42.86 -22.60
N PHE A 770 32.86 -43.81 -21.98
CA PHE A 770 34.33 -43.84 -21.93
C PHE A 770 34.86 -44.90 -22.89
N VAL A 771 36.12 -44.79 -23.30
CA VAL A 771 36.80 -45.78 -24.15
C VAL A 771 38.26 -46.01 -23.75
N ASP A 772 38.69 -47.27 -23.68
CA ASP A 772 40.10 -47.72 -23.62
C ASP A 772 40.63 -47.97 -25.04
N VAL A 773 41.89 -47.63 -25.34
CA VAL A 773 42.54 -47.94 -26.62
C VAL A 773 43.96 -48.48 -26.40
N ARG A 774 44.19 -49.78 -26.65
CA ARG A 774 45.47 -50.46 -26.38
C ARG A 774 46.09 -51.12 -27.60
N VAL A 775 47.37 -50.84 -27.88
CA VAL A 775 48.15 -51.53 -28.92
C VAL A 775 49.26 -52.41 -28.31
N ASP A 776 49.13 -53.73 -28.46
CA ASP A 776 49.82 -54.79 -27.71
C ASP A 776 49.83 -54.58 -26.17
N GLY A 777 48.77 -53.97 -25.61
CA GLY A 777 48.72 -53.64 -24.19
C GLY A 777 49.53 -52.40 -23.79
N GLN A 778 49.77 -51.48 -24.73
CA GLN A 778 50.20 -50.10 -24.44
C GLN A 778 49.04 -49.16 -24.77
N ALA A 779 48.59 -48.38 -23.80
CA ALA A 779 47.44 -47.49 -23.96
C ALA A 779 47.74 -46.21 -24.74
N TYR A 780 46.68 -45.64 -25.30
CA TYR A 780 46.64 -44.42 -26.08
C TYR A 780 45.51 -43.51 -25.57
N ALA A 781 45.73 -42.20 -25.64
CA ALA A 781 44.76 -41.17 -25.23
C ALA A 781 44.75 -40.02 -26.24
N ARG A 782 43.79 -39.09 -26.14
CA ARG A 782 43.72 -37.88 -26.97
C ARG A 782 44.99 -37.03 -26.88
N SER A 783 45.33 -36.36 -27.97
CA SER A 783 46.37 -35.33 -28.04
C SER A 783 45.95 -34.08 -27.25
N SER A 784 46.75 -33.63 -26.27
CA SER A 784 46.51 -32.44 -25.44
C SER A 784 46.58 -31.09 -26.22
N ALA A 785 46.64 -31.14 -27.55
CA ALA A 785 46.51 -29.98 -28.42
C ALA A 785 45.12 -29.88 -29.09
N ASP A 786 44.37 -30.99 -29.08
CA ASP A 786 43.14 -31.19 -29.84
C ASP A 786 42.08 -31.83 -28.93
N CYS A 787 41.58 -31.04 -27.96
CA CYS A 787 40.40 -31.37 -27.15
C CYS A 787 39.20 -30.55 -27.67
N PRO A 788 38.40 -31.09 -28.60
CA PRO A 788 37.08 -30.54 -28.93
C PRO A 788 36.07 -30.84 -27.81
N GLY A 789 34.79 -30.53 -28.05
CA GLY A 789 33.68 -30.84 -27.14
C GLY A 789 33.49 -32.35 -26.92
N ALA A 790 32.61 -32.72 -25.99
CA ALA A 790 32.23 -34.12 -25.79
C ALA A 790 31.51 -34.71 -27.01
N ASP A 791 30.72 -33.88 -27.71
CA ASP A 791 30.33 -34.03 -29.12
C ASP A 791 31.19 -33.05 -29.95
N ASP A 792 31.73 -33.51 -31.08
CA ASP A 792 32.45 -32.68 -32.05
C ASP A 792 32.02 -32.90 -33.52
N GLY A 793 31.03 -33.77 -33.77
CA GLY A 793 30.55 -34.17 -35.10
C GLY A 793 31.65 -34.48 -36.12
N ASN A 794 32.80 -35.04 -35.70
CA ASN A 794 33.97 -35.12 -36.57
C ASN A 794 33.83 -36.17 -37.69
N THR A 795 34.84 -36.18 -38.58
CA THR A 795 34.92 -37.15 -39.68
C THR A 795 36.32 -37.76 -39.73
N ILE A 796 36.48 -38.89 -40.42
CA ILE A 796 37.78 -39.50 -40.78
C ILE A 796 38.80 -38.45 -41.30
N GLY A 797 38.35 -37.36 -41.95
CA GLY A 797 39.22 -36.30 -42.46
C GLY A 797 39.82 -35.37 -41.39
N ASN A 798 39.18 -35.25 -40.22
CA ASN A 798 39.58 -34.40 -39.09
C ASN A 798 39.61 -35.15 -37.74
N ALA A 799 39.57 -36.48 -37.79
CA ALA A 799 39.54 -37.40 -36.65
C ALA A 799 40.60 -37.12 -35.58
N THR A 800 40.16 -37.11 -34.32
CA THR A 800 40.93 -36.69 -33.14
C THR A 800 42.19 -37.55 -32.93
N PRO A 801 43.42 -36.97 -32.95
CA PRO A 801 44.66 -37.76 -32.87
C PRO A 801 44.88 -38.45 -31.52
N LEU A 802 45.18 -39.74 -31.57
CA LEU A 802 45.57 -40.55 -30.41
C LEU A 802 47.08 -40.71 -30.30
N VAL A 803 47.62 -40.40 -29.13
CA VAL A 803 49.05 -40.53 -28.78
C VAL A 803 49.23 -41.58 -27.67
N PRO A 804 50.40 -42.25 -27.57
CA PRO A 804 50.64 -43.19 -26.48
C PRO A 804 50.52 -42.48 -25.13
N PHE A 805 49.77 -43.05 -24.18
CA PHE A 805 49.43 -42.42 -22.90
C PHE A 805 50.66 -41.89 -22.15
N SER A 806 51.78 -42.65 -22.19
CA SER A 806 53.09 -42.27 -21.64
C SER A 806 53.76 -41.01 -22.23
N SER A 807 53.13 -40.33 -23.19
CA SER A 807 53.60 -39.10 -23.82
C SER A 807 52.71 -37.87 -23.56
N VAL A 808 51.58 -38.05 -22.86
CA VAL A 808 50.75 -36.96 -22.33
C VAL A 808 51.46 -36.33 -21.12
N THR A 809 51.36 -35.02 -20.94
CA THR A 809 51.94 -34.30 -19.79
C THR A 809 50.86 -33.60 -18.98
N GLU A 810 50.91 -33.80 -17.67
CA GLU A 810 49.99 -33.24 -16.67
C GLU A 810 49.90 -31.69 -16.79
N GLY A 811 48.75 -31.17 -17.25
CA GLY A 811 48.55 -29.73 -17.49
C GLY A 811 47.28 -29.32 -18.26
N ASP A 812 46.29 -30.21 -18.43
CA ASP A 812 45.18 -30.07 -19.39
C ASP A 812 43.95 -29.33 -18.84
N SER A 813 44.14 -28.13 -18.28
CA SER A 813 43.04 -27.36 -17.65
C SER A 813 41.88 -27.02 -18.60
N SER A 814 42.11 -26.97 -19.91
CA SER A 814 41.05 -26.77 -20.92
C SER A 814 40.21 -28.02 -21.15
N CYS A 815 40.82 -29.20 -21.31
CA CYS A 815 40.08 -30.44 -21.53
C CYS A 815 39.24 -30.81 -20.30
N ILE A 816 39.73 -30.49 -19.09
CA ILE A 816 38.98 -30.64 -17.83
C ILE A 816 37.81 -29.66 -17.79
N ALA A 817 38.01 -28.39 -18.18
CA ALA A 817 36.94 -27.39 -18.20
C ALA A 817 35.80 -27.77 -19.17
N THR A 818 36.12 -28.32 -20.34
CA THR A 818 35.12 -28.84 -21.30
C THR A 818 34.43 -30.11 -20.76
N CYS A 819 35.18 -31.06 -20.18
CA CYS A 819 34.59 -32.22 -19.51
C CYS A 819 33.63 -31.80 -18.37
N ARG A 820 33.92 -30.70 -17.67
CA ARG A 820 33.05 -30.12 -16.65
C ARG A 820 31.83 -29.42 -17.24
N SER A 821 31.95 -28.62 -18.31
CA SER A 821 30.80 -27.94 -18.94
C SER A 821 29.80 -28.94 -19.53
N ASP A 822 30.30 -30.00 -20.16
CA ASP A 822 29.46 -30.94 -20.91
C ASP A 822 28.79 -31.96 -19.96
N LEU A 823 29.21 -31.96 -18.69
CA LEU A 823 28.56 -32.64 -17.56
C LEU A 823 27.76 -31.68 -16.65
N ALA A 824 27.75 -30.36 -16.92
CA ALA A 824 27.16 -29.32 -16.05
C ALA A 824 25.63 -29.20 -16.17
N TYR A 825 24.92 -30.33 -16.13
CA TYR A 825 23.59 -30.34 -15.52
C TYR A 825 23.78 -30.27 -14.01
N GLU A 826 23.63 -29.07 -13.43
CA GLU A 826 23.58 -28.82 -11.98
C GLU A 826 22.73 -29.89 -11.27
N PRO A 827 23.36 -30.87 -10.60
CA PRO A 827 22.62 -31.97 -10.04
C PRO A 827 22.14 -31.57 -8.66
N LEU A 828 20.85 -31.27 -8.52
CA LEU A 828 20.18 -31.30 -7.21
C LEU A 828 20.18 -32.74 -6.70
N THR A 829 21.34 -33.19 -6.20
CA THR A 829 21.43 -34.36 -5.34
C THR A 829 20.73 -33.99 -4.05
N LEU A 830 19.42 -34.24 -3.97
CA LEU A 830 18.71 -34.31 -2.71
C LEU A 830 19.49 -35.26 -1.78
N PRO A 831 19.72 -34.89 -0.52
CA PRO A 831 19.10 -33.75 0.20
C PRO A 831 19.68 -32.35 -0.07
N TYR A 832 20.87 -32.19 -0.64
CA TYR A 832 21.65 -30.95 -0.54
C TYR A 832 21.16 -29.74 -1.36
N GLY A 833 20.75 -29.94 -2.62
CA GLY A 833 20.54 -28.83 -3.56
C GLY A 833 19.21 -28.05 -3.43
N ILE A 834 18.19 -28.63 -2.79
CA ILE A 834 16.84 -28.02 -2.79
C ILE A 834 16.70 -26.85 -1.81
N ALA A 835 17.47 -26.85 -0.72
CA ALA A 835 17.41 -25.79 0.29
C ALA A 835 17.82 -24.44 -0.32
N GLN A 836 18.86 -24.42 -1.15
CA GLN A 836 19.25 -23.23 -1.91
C GLN A 836 18.22 -22.87 -2.99
N ALA A 837 17.68 -23.86 -3.71
CA ALA A 837 16.68 -23.64 -4.77
C ALA A 837 15.29 -23.22 -4.26
N THR A 838 15.08 -23.24 -2.94
CA THR A 838 13.87 -22.74 -2.26
C THR A 838 14.20 -21.64 -1.24
N GLU A 839 15.40 -21.05 -1.34
CA GLU A 839 15.90 -19.94 -0.51
C GLU A 839 15.84 -20.20 1.01
N ALA A 840 15.76 -21.47 1.42
CA ALA A 840 15.99 -21.93 2.78
C ALA A 840 17.48 -21.89 3.09
N ALA A 841 18.04 -20.68 3.14
CA ALA A 841 19.45 -20.39 3.38
C ALA A 841 19.62 -19.18 4.31
N VAL A 842 20.72 -19.15 5.07
CA VAL A 842 21.01 -18.10 6.06
C VAL A 842 22.45 -17.60 5.92
N PRO A 843 22.77 -16.34 6.26
CA PRO A 843 24.13 -15.83 6.25
C PRO A 843 25.03 -16.58 7.26
N THR A 844 26.32 -16.75 6.93
CA THR A 844 27.30 -17.49 7.76
C THR A 844 27.42 -17.00 9.20
N CYS A 845 27.08 -15.75 9.51
CA CYS A 845 27.12 -15.19 10.87
C CYS A 845 25.91 -15.58 11.75
N ALA A 846 24.82 -16.14 11.18
CA ALA A 846 23.65 -16.59 11.95
C ALA A 846 24.04 -17.66 12.99
N TRP A 847 25.03 -18.49 12.65
CA TRP A 847 25.56 -19.51 13.55
C TRP A 847 26.27 -18.98 14.81
N ASP A 848 26.63 -17.69 14.88
CA ASP A 848 27.09 -17.04 16.11
C ASP A 848 25.94 -16.53 17.00
N ARG A 849 24.68 -16.64 16.54
CA ARG A 849 23.48 -16.18 17.25
C ARG A 849 22.67 -17.31 17.89
N PHE A 850 22.74 -18.53 17.37
CA PHE A 850 22.09 -19.69 18.00
C PHE A 850 22.74 -20.03 19.35
N GLY A 851 21.93 -20.07 20.41
CA GLY A 851 22.35 -20.53 21.74
C GLY A 851 23.40 -19.64 22.42
N THR A 852 24.61 -20.18 22.66
CA THR A 852 25.68 -19.48 23.41
C THR A 852 27.08 -19.57 22.79
N ALA A 853 27.26 -20.38 21.75
CA ALA A 853 28.47 -20.54 20.93
C ALA A 853 28.19 -21.50 19.77
N ARG A 854 28.92 -21.36 18.65
CA ARG A 854 28.94 -22.35 17.56
C ARG A 854 29.25 -23.77 18.06
N PRO A 855 28.77 -24.82 17.37
CA PRO A 855 29.22 -26.20 17.57
C PRO A 855 30.74 -26.35 17.46
N ALA A 856 31.29 -27.37 18.12
CA ALA A 856 32.70 -27.71 17.96
C ALA A 856 32.93 -28.27 16.55
N GLY A 857 33.89 -27.71 15.82
CA GLY A 857 34.21 -28.11 14.45
C GLY A 857 33.70 -27.14 13.37
N CYS A 858 32.90 -26.13 13.72
CA CYS A 858 32.48 -25.07 12.80
C CYS A 858 33.30 -23.79 12.96
N ALA A 859 33.94 -23.32 11.88
CA ALA A 859 34.58 -22.00 11.84
C ALA A 859 33.55 -20.85 11.70
N ALA A 860 34.01 -19.60 11.70
CA ALA A 860 33.15 -18.42 11.61
C ALA A 860 32.60 -18.17 10.20
N ASP A 861 33.39 -18.57 9.20
CA ASP A 861 33.15 -18.49 7.75
C ASP A 861 32.56 -19.79 7.18
N GLU A 862 32.10 -20.71 8.05
CA GLU A 862 31.50 -21.99 7.69
C GLU A 862 30.04 -22.10 8.16
N CYS A 863 29.32 -23.01 7.53
CA CYS A 863 27.95 -23.41 7.84
C CYS A 863 27.97 -24.58 8.81
N CYS A 864 27.35 -24.43 9.99
CA CYS A 864 27.38 -25.47 11.02
C CYS A 864 26.31 -26.56 10.83
N THR A 865 26.05 -26.93 9.57
CA THR A 865 25.01 -27.91 9.20
C THR A 865 25.54 -29.33 9.04
N GLY A 866 26.86 -29.52 8.98
CA GLY A 866 27.46 -30.85 8.83
C GLY A 866 27.29 -31.73 10.07
N LEU A 867 27.68 -33.01 9.96
CA LEU A 867 27.56 -34.01 11.03
C LEU A 867 28.01 -33.48 12.41
N ASP A 868 27.17 -33.67 13.44
CA ASP A 868 27.37 -33.15 14.82
C ASP A 868 27.54 -31.61 14.92
N GLY A 869 27.21 -30.87 13.87
CA GLY A 869 27.43 -29.42 13.74
C GLY A 869 28.80 -29.01 13.20
N GLU A 870 29.63 -29.97 12.75
CA GLU A 870 30.92 -29.70 12.10
C GLU A 870 30.76 -28.83 10.84
N GLY A 871 31.73 -27.95 10.59
CA GLY A 871 31.67 -26.97 9.50
C GLY A 871 31.54 -27.57 8.10
N VAL A 872 30.86 -26.83 7.23
CA VAL A 872 30.72 -27.06 5.79
C VAL A 872 30.97 -25.72 5.08
N PRO A 873 31.66 -25.67 3.92
CA PRO A 873 31.80 -24.44 3.15
C PRO A 873 30.43 -23.84 2.75
N PRO A 874 30.27 -22.52 2.76
CA PRO A 874 29.07 -21.86 2.22
C PRO A 874 28.96 -22.04 0.71
N SER A 875 27.77 -21.72 0.20
CA SER A 875 27.49 -21.64 -1.25
C SER A 875 28.36 -20.60 -1.95
N ALA A 876 28.40 -20.63 -3.29
CA ALA A 876 29.12 -19.64 -4.09
C ALA A 876 28.63 -18.17 -3.91
N ALA A 877 27.44 -17.97 -3.34
CA ALA A 877 26.91 -16.65 -2.97
C ALA A 877 27.43 -16.15 -1.60
N GLY A 878 27.88 -17.06 -0.73
CA GLY A 878 28.29 -16.78 0.66
C GLY A 878 27.29 -17.29 1.71
N ASP A 879 26.10 -17.70 1.29
CA ASP A 879 25.02 -18.17 2.17
C ASP A 879 25.16 -19.65 2.52
N CYS A 880 24.54 -20.04 3.63
CA CYS A 880 24.44 -21.40 4.15
C CYS A 880 23.04 -21.99 3.89
N PRO A 881 22.86 -22.86 2.88
CA PRO A 881 21.65 -23.64 2.72
C PRO A 881 21.38 -24.48 3.97
N LEU A 882 20.12 -24.57 4.40
CA LEU A 882 19.67 -25.34 5.56
C LEU A 882 19.57 -26.85 5.23
N SER A 883 20.67 -27.40 4.74
CA SER A 883 20.87 -28.82 4.50
C SER A 883 21.83 -29.39 5.53
N TYR A 884 21.27 -30.18 6.43
CA TYR A 884 21.92 -30.72 7.62
C TYR A 884 22.38 -32.17 7.46
N GLN A 885 23.30 -32.60 8.31
CA GLN A 885 23.58 -34.03 8.53
C GLN A 885 23.42 -34.46 9.99
N ILE A 886 22.87 -35.67 10.16
CA ILE A 886 22.81 -36.44 11.41
C ILE A 886 23.63 -37.72 11.28
N ASP A 887 23.91 -38.40 12.39
CA ASP A 887 24.75 -39.60 12.38
C ASP A 887 24.03 -40.86 11.83
N ASP A 888 24.82 -41.91 11.56
CA ASP A 888 24.39 -43.25 11.13
C ASP A 888 23.32 -43.92 12.04
N GLU A 889 22.96 -43.32 13.17
CA GLU A 889 22.06 -43.83 14.21
C GLU A 889 20.88 -42.85 14.48
N GLY A 890 20.66 -41.91 13.56
CA GLY A 890 19.55 -40.96 13.53
C GLY A 890 19.57 -39.91 14.65
N ARG A 891 20.65 -39.83 15.43
CA ARG A 891 20.66 -39.04 16.66
C ARG A 891 20.76 -37.55 16.36
N GLY A 892 20.18 -36.75 17.25
CA GLY A 892 20.15 -35.29 17.09
C GLY A 892 19.03 -34.79 16.16
N LEU A 893 18.36 -35.65 15.37
CA LEU A 893 17.31 -35.29 14.41
C LEU A 893 16.34 -34.23 14.94
N GLY A 894 15.66 -34.48 16.07
CA GLY A 894 14.68 -33.53 16.60
C GLY A 894 15.25 -32.18 17.05
N GLY A 895 16.55 -32.11 17.41
CA GLY A 895 17.24 -30.84 17.66
C GLY A 895 17.68 -30.15 16.37
N THR A 896 18.04 -30.94 15.35
CA THR A 896 18.41 -30.47 14.00
C THR A 896 17.22 -29.83 13.31
N VAL A 897 16.01 -30.41 13.46
CA VAL A 897 14.76 -29.78 12.97
C VAL A 897 14.54 -28.43 13.65
N VAL A 898 14.63 -28.35 14.99
CA VAL A 898 14.44 -27.08 15.72
C VAL A 898 15.45 -26.03 15.29
N ALA A 899 16.75 -26.38 15.20
CA ALA A 899 17.79 -25.47 14.74
C ALA A 899 17.58 -25.03 13.28
N GLY A 900 17.05 -25.91 12.42
CA GLY A 900 16.64 -25.57 11.06
C GLY A 900 15.54 -24.51 11.01
N ILE A 901 14.50 -24.67 11.82
CA ILE A 901 13.41 -23.68 11.91
C ILE A 901 13.90 -22.38 12.55
N GLU A 902 14.61 -22.46 13.68
CA GLU A 902 15.20 -21.30 14.37
C GLU A 902 16.15 -20.51 13.46
N ALA A 903 16.84 -21.17 12.52
CA ALA A 903 17.65 -20.50 11.50
C ALA A 903 16.78 -19.80 10.45
N LEU A 904 15.80 -20.52 9.89
CA LEU A 904 14.91 -19.99 8.85
C LEU A 904 14.12 -18.77 9.36
N VAL A 905 13.40 -18.91 10.48
CA VAL A 905 12.43 -17.92 10.96
C VAL A 905 13.04 -16.75 11.74
N HIS A 906 14.38 -16.64 11.77
CA HIS A 906 15.08 -15.45 12.28
C HIS A 906 16.11 -14.85 11.30
N PHE A 907 16.68 -15.63 10.37
CA PHE A 907 17.84 -15.21 9.57
C PHE A 907 17.75 -15.48 8.07
N ALA A 908 16.72 -16.17 7.56
CA ALA A 908 16.54 -16.31 6.12
C ALA A 908 15.93 -15.01 5.56
N PRO A 909 16.54 -14.40 4.52
CA PRO A 909 15.96 -13.23 3.88
C PRO A 909 14.75 -13.63 3.02
N PHE A 910 13.71 -12.81 3.08
CA PHE A 910 12.52 -12.88 2.24
C PHE A 910 12.28 -11.54 1.53
N THR A 911 11.35 -11.57 0.59
CA THR A 911 10.92 -10.40 -0.19
C THR A 911 9.53 -9.98 0.25
N VAL A 912 9.36 -8.72 0.69
CA VAL A 912 8.08 -8.20 1.17
C VAL A 912 7.37 -7.39 0.10
N THR A 913 6.10 -7.70 -0.12
CA THR A 913 5.14 -6.89 -0.88
C THR A 913 3.97 -6.47 0.02
N THR A 914 3.10 -5.58 -0.46
CA THR A 914 1.85 -5.22 0.25
C THR A 914 0.63 -5.50 -0.61
N VAL A 915 -0.39 -6.13 -0.03
CA VAL A 915 -1.66 -6.47 -0.71
C VAL A 915 -2.82 -5.74 -0.04
N ILE A 916 -3.53 -4.93 -0.81
CA ILE A 916 -4.76 -4.26 -0.36
C ILE A 916 -5.93 -5.24 -0.50
N ARG A 917 -6.71 -5.41 0.57
CA ARG A 917 -7.98 -6.15 0.56
C ARG A 917 -9.16 -5.27 0.99
N PRO A 918 -10.34 -5.42 0.37
CA PRO A 918 -11.57 -4.86 0.91
C PRO A 918 -11.99 -5.61 2.18
N ASP A 919 -12.88 -5.01 2.96
CA ASP A 919 -13.57 -5.69 4.06
C ASP A 919 -14.52 -6.77 3.49
N PRO A 920 -14.38 -8.04 3.89
CA PRO A 920 -15.19 -9.13 3.37
C PRO A 920 -16.66 -9.09 3.82
N ASP A 921 -16.97 -8.52 4.99
CA ASP A 921 -18.34 -8.41 5.50
C ASP A 921 -19.06 -7.25 4.80
N GLU A 922 -18.40 -6.11 4.61
CA GLU A 922 -18.97 -4.96 3.87
C GLU A 922 -19.11 -5.27 2.36
N LEU A 923 -18.14 -5.95 1.76
CA LEU A 923 -18.25 -6.49 0.40
C LEU A 923 -19.42 -7.50 0.26
N ALA A 924 -19.68 -8.31 1.29
CA ALA A 924 -20.82 -9.23 1.30
C ALA A 924 -22.17 -8.54 1.57
N ALA A 925 -22.17 -7.41 2.29
CA ALA A 925 -23.38 -6.68 2.67
C ALA A 925 -23.86 -5.70 1.58
N SER A 926 -22.98 -4.86 1.04
CA SER A 926 -23.31 -3.80 0.08
C SER A 926 -22.74 -4.02 -1.33
N GLY A 927 -21.72 -4.88 -1.46
CA GLY A 927 -20.95 -5.03 -2.71
C GLY A 927 -19.81 -4.02 -2.86
N LEU A 928 -19.48 -3.26 -1.81
CA LEU A 928 -18.38 -2.30 -1.81
C LEU A 928 -17.00 -2.99 -1.80
N LEU A 929 -16.13 -2.56 -2.70
CA LEU A 929 -14.70 -2.81 -2.62
C LEU A 929 -14.04 -1.66 -1.87
N THR A 930 -14.00 -1.71 -0.54
CA THR A 930 -13.36 -0.66 0.30
C THR A 930 -11.86 -0.49 0.02
N SER A 931 -11.24 -1.45 -0.69
CA SER A 931 -9.91 -1.28 -1.27
C SER A 931 -9.77 -0.07 -2.19
N CYS A 932 -10.86 0.46 -2.78
CA CYS A 932 -10.77 1.60 -3.69
C CYS A 932 -10.38 2.93 -3.01
N PHE A 933 -10.52 3.02 -1.68
CA PHE A 933 -10.08 4.20 -0.92
C PHE A 933 -8.55 4.32 -0.82
N ILE A 934 -7.79 3.26 -1.10
CA ILE A 934 -6.33 3.25 -1.03
C ILE A 934 -5.77 3.28 -2.45
N ARG A 935 -5.11 4.37 -2.83
CA ARG A 935 -4.60 4.59 -4.19
C ARG A 935 -3.30 3.82 -4.44
N ARG A 936 -2.38 3.81 -3.46
CA ARG A 936 -1.13 3.03 -3.49
C ARG A 936 -0.49 2.93 -2.10
N ILE A 937 0.52 2.06 -2.00
CA ILE A 937 1.40 1.93 -0.84
C ILE A 937 2.84 1.99 -1.35
N VAL A 938 3.68 2.84 -0.76
CA VAL A 938 5.04 3.11 -1.23
C VAL A 938 6.06 2.76 -0.12
N PRO A 939 7.08 1.94 -0.37
CA PRO A 939 8.12 1.63 0.61
C PRO A 939 9.01 2.87 0.86
N VAL A 940 9.11 3.31 2.12
CA VAL A 940 9.85 4.53 2.52
C VAL A 940 11.20 4.18 3.12
N SER A 941 11.22 3.29 4.12
CA SER A 941 12.45 2.90 4.80
C SER A 941 12.31 1.57 5.54
N ALA A 942 13.44 0.92 5.80
CA ALA A 942 13.53 -0.29 6.59
C ALA A 942 14.69 -0.17 7.58
N SER A 943 14.59 -0.82 8.73
CA SER A 943 15.69 -0.94 9.68
C SER A 943 15.65 -2.30 10.38
N THR A 944 16.58 -3.19 10.03
CA THR A 944 16.86 -4.38 10.82
C THR A 944 17.80 -4.04 11.99
N LEU A 945 17.57 -4.66 13.15
CA LEU A 945 18.50 -4.59 14.27
C LEU A 945 19.61 -5.65 14.18
N ASP A 946 19.47 -6.66 13.31
CA ASP A 946 20.52 -7.66 13.15
C ASP A 946 21.55 -7.33 12.07
N THR A 947 22.70 -6.87 12.55
CA THR A 947 24.01 -6.79 11.88
C THR A 947 24.49 -8.00 11.06
N CYS A 948 23.81 -9.15 11.10
CA CYS A 948 24.13 -10.32 10.27
C CYS A 948 23.27 -10.39 8.99
N ALA A 949 22.12 -9.72 8.96
CA ALA A 949 21.26 -9.65 7.79
C ALA A 949 21.89 -8.78 6.69
N PRO A 950 21.53 -9.02 5.40
CA PRO A 950 21.72 -8.03 4.36
C PRO A 950 20.92 -6.75 4.67
N ASP A 951 21.39 -5.59 4.19
CA ASP A 951 20.61 -4.34 4.26
C ASP A 951 19.32 -4.50 3.42
N PRO A 952 18.11 -4.29 3.99
CA PRO A 952 16.87 -4.33 3.23
C PRO A 952 16.79 -3.16 2.26
N ILE A 953 16.32 -3.41 1.03
CA ILE A 953 16.29 -2.41 -0.05
C ILE A 953 14.89 -2.29 -0.68
N PRO A 954 14.35 -1.08 -0.85
CA PRO A 954 13.15 -0.86 -1.68
C PRO A 954 13.36 -1.35 -3.12
N ALA A 955 12.35 -1.99 -3.69
CA ALA A 955 12.36 -2.57 -5.03
C ALA A 955 11.02 -2.39 -5.77
N ASP A 956 11.06 -2.54 -7.09
CA ASP A 956 9.91 -2.87 -7.95
C ASP A 956 10.06 -4.34 -8.35
N LEU A 957 9.06 -5.17 -8.03
CA LEU A 957 9.02 -6.59 -8.41
C LEU A 957 8.07 -6.87 -9.57
N THR A 958 7.25 -5.90 -9.97
CA THR A 958 6.21 -6.03 -11.00
C THR A 958 6.46 -5.11 -12.21
N PRO A 959 7.66 -5.18 -12.84
CA PRO A 959 8.01 -4.30 -13.93
C PRO A 959 7.05 -4.48 -15.13
N PRO A 960 6.59 -3.38 -15.77
CA PRO A 960 7.19 -2.05 -15.73
C PRO A 960 6.39 -1.03 -14.89
N SER A 961 6.50 -1.07 -13.56
CA SER A 961 6.12 0.05 -12.70
C SER A 961 7.16 1.18 -12.79
N PRO A 962 6.78 2.46 -12.66
CA PRO A 962 7.71 3.55 -12.35
C PRO A 962 7.90 3.75 -10.84
N GLU A 963 7.14 3.02 -10.01
CA GLU A 963 7.04 3.18 -8.56
C GLU A 963 7.46 1.90 -7.84
N LEU A 964 8.13 2.05 -6.70
CA LEU A 964 8.56 0.94 -5.85
C LEU A 964 7.33 0.37 -5.11
N ASP A 965 7.19 -0.95 -5.09
CA ASP A 965 6.05 -1.67 -4.50
C ASP A 965 6.44 -2.58 -3.32
N SER A 966 7.75 -2.78 -3.11
CA SER A 966 8.27 -3.90 -2.31
C SER A 966 9.56 -3.56 -1.56
N PHE A 967 9.97 -4.45 -0.64
CA PHE A 967 11.32 -4.53 -0.10
C PHE A 967 11.94 -5.90 -0.41
N GLN A 968 13.18 -5.93 -0.90
CA GLN A 968 14.03 -7.12 -0.93
C GLN A 968 14.96 -7.15 0.29
N ASN A 969 15.57 -8.31 0.56
CA ASN A 969 16.53 -8.52 1.66
C ASN A 969 15.95 -8.26 3.07
N VAL A 970 14.64 -8.43 3.25
CA VAL A 970 14.00 -8.31 4.57
C VAL A 970 14.27 -9.59 5.36
N VAL A 971 14.67 -9.50 6.62
CA VAL A 971 14.73 -10.65 7.53
C VAL A 971 13.60 -10.56 8.56
N PRO A 972 13.22 -11.66 9.24
CA PRO A 972 12.39 -11.59 10.45
C PRO A 972 12.89 -10.51 11.44
N GLY A 973 11.98 -9.88 12.17
CA GLY A 973 12.33 -8.80 13.11
C GLY A 973 12.79 -7.49 12.46
N THR A 974 12.56 -7.28 11.16
CA THR A 974 12.87 -6.02 10.48
C THR A 974 11.74 -5.02 10.65
N ARG A 975 12.04 -3.82 11.16
CA ARG A 975 11.07 -2.72 11.18
C ARG A 975 10.91 -2.15 9.76
N LEU A 976 9.69 -2.14 9.23
CA LEU A 976 9.37 -1.59 7.90
C LEU A 976 8.51 -0.34 8.02
N SER A 977 8.72 0.61 7.11
CA SER A 977 7.93 1.83 6.99
C SER A 977 7.55 2.06 5.53
N PHE A 978 6.25 2.20 5.33
CA PHE A 978 5.61 2.56 4.08
C PHE A 978 4.90 3.91 4.25
N ARG A 979 4.52 4.51 3.14
CA ARG A 979 3.52 5.58 3.08
C ARG A 979 2.30 5.03 2.36
N VAL A 980 1.12 5.25 2.91
CA VAL A 980 -0.15 4.89 2.28
C VAL A 980 -0.74 6.17 1.72
N ASP A 981 -1.07 6.18 0.43
CA ASP A 981 -1.74 7.29 -0.24
C ASP A 981 -3.22 6.90 -0.42
N ALA A 982 -4.15 7.69 0.13
CA ALA A 982 -5.58 7.39 0.21
C ALA A 982 -6.45 8.53 -0.36
N GLN A 983 -7.59 8.19 -0.96
CA GLN A 983 -8.52 9.14 -1.56
C GLN A 983 -9.91 8.52 -1.71
N ASN A 984 -10.98 9.29 -1.50
CA ASN A 984 -12.35 8.86 -1.82
C ASN A 984 -12.69 9.09 -3.32
N GLU A 985 -11.90 8.46 -4.19
CA GLU A 985 -12.05 8.49 -5.65
C GLU A 985 -11.62 7.15 -6.26
N ASN A 986 -12.47 6.55 -7.10
CA ASN A 986 -12.21 5.29 -7.78
C ASN A 986 -11.55 5.48 -9.16
N ASP A 987 -11.18 4.38 -9.83
CA ASP A 987 -10.49 4.39 -11.14
C ASP A 987 -11.28 5.04 -12.30
N ALA A 988 -12.59 5.34 -12.12
CA ALA A 988 -13.42 6.03 -13.09
C ALA A 988 -13.49 7.55 -12.86
N GLY A 989 -12.90 8.09 -11.78
CA GLY A 989 -13.05 9.48 -11.36
C GLY A 989 -14.40 9.76 -10.66
N GLU A 990 -15.03 8.73 -10.12
CA GLU A 990 -16.26 8.82 -9.31
C GLU A 990 -15.91 8.55 -7.84
N ALA A 991 -16.67 9.10 -6.88
CA ALA A 991 -16.40 8.85 -5.46
C ALA A 991 -16.53 7.35 -5.11
N CYS A 992 -15.66 6.84 -4.23
CA CYS A 992 -15.81 5.49 -3.67
C CYS A 992 -17.12 5.41 -2.86
N ARG A 993 -17.38 6.43 -2.05
CA ARG A 993 -18.65 6.69 -1.37
C ARG A 993 -18.97 8.17 -1.40
N ALA A 994 -20.20 8.51 -1.80
CA ALA A 994 -20.75 9.83 -1.56
C ALA A 994 -21.06 9.99 -0.06
N ALA A 995 -20.92 11.20 0.45
CA ALA A 995 -21.28 11.56 1.81
C ALA A 995 -22.81 11.48 2.05
N THR A 996 -23.19 11.56 3.32
CA THR A 996 -24.58 11.63 3.82
C THR A 996 -24.65 12.63 4.96
N ALA A 997 -25.83 13.07 5.38
CA ALA A 997 -26.03 13.91 6.58
C ALA A 997 -25.76 13.18 7.92
N GLU A 998 -24.84 12.21 7.91
CA GLU A 998 -24.35 11.38 9.01
C GLU A 998 -22.94 10.90 8.58
N PRO A 999 -21.90 10.98 9.42
CA PRO A 999 -20.55 10.54 9.06
C PRO A 999 -20.46 9.00 8.95
N GLN A 1000 -19.57 8.50 8.07
CA GLN A 1000 -19.51 7.07 7.73
C GLN A 1000 -18.14 6.44 8.00
N MET A 1001 -18.09 5.33 8.75
CA MET A 1001 -16.88 4.52 8.90
C MET A 1001 -16.89 3.27 8.01
N PHE A 1002 -15.80 3.10 7.25
CA PHE A 1002 -15.46 1.91 6.47
C PHE A 1002 -14.13 1.32 6.95
N ARG A 1003 -13.85 0.07 6.55
CA ARG A 1003 -12.57 -0.61 6.80
C ARG A 1003 -11.97 -1.14 5.50
N ALA A 1004 -10.67 -1.04 5.37
CA ALA A 1004 -9.86 -1.79 4.40
C ALA A 1004 -8.71 -2.47 5.14
N PHE A 1005 -8.05 -3.42 4.50
CA PHE A 1005 -6.93 -4.16 5.08
C PHE A 1005 -5.69 -4.06 4.18
N ILE A 1006 -4.53 -3.84 4.80
CA ILE A 1006 -3.23 -3.94 4.13
C ILE A 1006 -2.50 -5.14 4.71
N ASP A 1007 -2.35 -6.21 3.93
CA ASP A 1007 -1.50 -7.34 4.29
C ASP A 1007 -0.05 -7.05 3.86
N VAL A 1008 0.89 -7.31 4.76
CA VAL A 1008 2.33 -7.38 4.45
C VAL A 1008 2.64 -8.83 4.14
N VAL A 1009 3.15 -9.10 2.93
CA VAL A 1009 3.27 -10.46 2.40
C VAL A 1009 4.73 -10.78 2.07
N ALA A 1010 5.32 -11.70 2.83
CA ALA A 1010 6.62 -12.29 2.54
C ALA A 1010 6.51 -13.35 1.43
N ASP A 1011 7.41 -13.24 0.45
CA ASP A 1011 7.59 -14.10 -0.71
C ASP A 1011 6.30 -14.31 -1.54
N GLY A 1012 5.40 -13.32 -1.51
CA GLY A 1012 4.12 -13.33 -2.23
C GLY A 1012 3.06 -14.31 -1.70
N VAL A 1013 3.34 -15.03 -0.60
CA VAL A 1013 2.43 -16.06 -0.04
C VAL A 1013 2.21 -15.93 1.46
N THR A 1014 3.22 -15.57 2.25
CA THR A 1014 3.15 -15.58 3.72
C THR A 1014 2.74 -14.22 4.25
N VAL A 1015 1.52 -14.07 4.79
CA VAL A 1015 1.14 -12.85 5.52
C VAL A 1015 1.92 -12.77 6.83
N VAL A 1016 2.63 -11.66 7.08
CA VAL A 1016 3.44 -11.43 8.30
C VAL A 1016 2.83 -10.37 9.23
N ASP A 1017 2.12 -9.37 8.71
CA ASP A 1017 1.18 -8.53 9.47
C ASP A 1017 -0.01 -8.16 8.58
N THR A 1018 -1.14 -7.84 9.20
CA THR A 1018 -2.32 -7.24 8.55
C THR A 1018 -2.68 -5.97 9.31
N ARG A 1019 -2.65 -4.81 8.62
CA ARG A 1019 -3.13 -3.55 9.19
C ARG A 1019 -4.58 -3.26 8.80
N ASP A 1020 -5.44 -3.12 9.81
CA ASP A 1020 -6.73 -2.43 9.68
C ASP A 1020 -6.49 -0.96 9.29
N VAL A 1021 -7.06 -0.54 8.17
CA VAL A 1021 -7.16 0.87 7.75
C VAL A 1021 -8.60 1.31 7.96
N ILE A 1022 -8.80 2.23 8.89
CA ILE A 1022 -10.09 2.87 9.15
C ILE A 1022 -10.24 4.01 8.14
N ILE A 1023 -11.39 4.08 7.47
CA ILE A 1023 -11.70 5.17 6.54
C ILE A 1023 -12.96 5.85 7.03
N ILE A 1024 -12.83 7.12 7.42
CA ILE A 1024 -13.97 8.00 7.66
C ILE A 1024 -14.27 8.71 6.34
N VAL A 1025 -15.53 8.68 5.92
CA VAL A 1025 -16.08 9.66 4.99
C VAL A 1025 -16.85 10.66 5.84
N PRO A 1026 -16.48 11.96 5.83
CA PRO A 1026 -17.21 12.99 6.57
C PRO A 1026 -18.64 13.10 6.04
N PRO A 1027 -19.52 13.80 6.77
CA PRO A 1027 -20.88 14.02 6.31
C PRO A 1027 -20.90 14.94 5.06
N ALA A 1028 -22.10 15.20 4.55
CA ALA A 1028 -22.30 16.21 3.52
C ALA A 1028 -22.70 17.51 4.23
N PRO A 1029 -22.08 18.66 3.90
CA PRO A 1029 -22.42 19.93 4.52
C PRO A 1029 -23.92 20.21 4.50
N PRO A 1030 -24.44 20.95 5.49
CA PRO A 1030 -25.82 21.37 5.57
C PRO A 1030 -26.30 22.06 4.30
N SER A 1031 -27.60 21.94 4.04
CA SER A 1031 -28.22 22.68 2.95
C SER A 1031 -28.81 23.98 3.50
N GLN A 1032 -28.01 25.05 3.40
CA GLN A 1032 -28.45 26.43 3.46
C GLN A 1032 -29.76 26.64 2.64
N PRO A 1033 -30.72 27.49 3.11
CA PRO A 1033 -31.91 27.85 2.35
C PRO A 1033 -31.59 28.54 0.99
N GLU A 1034 -32.58 28.60 0.06
CA GLU A 1034 -32.41 28.93 -1.37
C GLU A 1034 -33.40 30.01 -1.88
#